data_AF-A0A4Z0E4Q9-F1
#
_entry.id   AF-A0A4Z0E4Q9-F1
#
_cell.length_a   1.000
_cell.length_b   1.000
_cell.length_c   1.000
_cell.angle_alpha   90.00
_cell.angle_beta   90.00
_cell.angle_gamma   90.00
#
_symmetry.space_group_name_H-M   'P 1'
#
loop_
_entity.id
_entity.type
_entity.pdbx_description
1 polymer ?
#
loop_
_entity_poly.entity_id
_entity_poly.type
_entity_poly.pdbx_seq_one_letter_code
_entity_poly.pdbx_strand_id
1 'polypeptide(L)'
;MAIYHLSMKQVSRASGRSAVASAAYRSAERLENRRDGQVHDYTGRHGVTHTEIVLPEDAQAEWAKDRSALWNAAEAAEKRKDARVAREYEIALPHELSPEARVALALEFAGAVADRYGVAVDVAIHTPHGETDARNHHAHLLATTRRVTTEGLGAKADCELENRALAAQGLPSTTVQLVELRRSWEQMANAHLARAGHDLRIDGRSYAERGLEIVPTQHMGVHATRMERRGREVTRGRLDAEAAERNAAAIRARPDTVLALITEERSVFDRRDIARTLHRYLDGDAQTFRNAFAAVMASPALVELQPERTDPGTGEVQPARYATREMVALETGMAEAAERMHAARRHGADRRHVEGAMARQDAAIRASTGEATAGLSPEQRRAIGHVTGPEGIAAVVGFAGAGKSTMLAAAREAWERQGYRVYGAALSGKASEGLEESSCIASRTLASWSLGWDNGHGRLGRGDVLVIDEAGMVGSRQLARFVAEAERAGAKLVLVGDHEQLQAIGAGAPFRAIAERIGHAELSDIRRQRESWQRTASVAFATHRTDEGLAAYRAHGAIVFAANGEAARGAVVRDYLADREARPEGTRVAMAHRRADVRGLNAEIRGALQERGALARGEEAGERTYRTNDGARAFAPGDRIVFLENSRTLGVKNGMLGTVERAEDGRLTARLDGAGRDGEERRVSVPVADYPAIDHGYATTIHKTQGATVDRAFVLASGTMDRHLTYVAMTRHRDAAQLYASAEEFEGLAAGEGGRTHSQAEGGASPAYRGLEARLSRSGAKATTLDYPEMDAAGPDAEGAMQGFAERRGIAAMLGIRSGIAVRREPGAEPSAARGRTLEPFGVPSDPETVHDRGAAGATRQPRRGLFAGLKLGRGTPTGQPASGHGAPVEPEGQRLAPRKRGMFDGLKRDAGRRAASERVEARRPAAAAERERLAARLRPLSAFEAALDRYARASGSAERHRREGLPVLEAQTRELAAAGEALDAVRPGSHALLRSALMHDPETAGAMAGLAGPERAERLAAGLERERVALADPSVRAERFVQRWQDLQGRRAALQGWQHREARAEVEGEIRAMGETLERDPEVTAVLSPRRRELGLALSVQERQRALARSRGQGLGLGL
;
A
#
# COMPACT_ATOMS: atom_id res chain seq x y z
N MET A 1 7.16 -12.19 7.01
CA MET A 1 7.41 -10.74 7.16
C MET A 1 8.88 -10.57 7.43
N ALA A 2 9.51 -9.56 6.85
CA ALA A 2 10.91 -9.23 7.09
C ALA A 2 11.25 -9.17 8.58
N ILE A 3 12.32 -9.86 8.97
CA ILE A 3 12.74 -9.99 10.38
C ILE A 3 13.88 -9.01 10.65
N TYR A 4 13.75 -8.20 11.70
CA TYR A 4 14.89 -7.43 12.20
C TYR A 4 15.81 -8.34 13.03
N HIS A 5 17.01 -8.61 12.52
CA HIS A 5 18.12 -9.07 13.35
C HIS A 5 19.43 -8.41 12.93
N LEU A 6 20.15 -7.89 13.93
CA LEU A 6 21.59 -7.63 13.88
C LEU A 6 22.21 -7.90 15.25
N SER A 7 23.15 -8.86 15.30
CA SER A 7 24.02 -9.07 16.46
C SER A 7 25.50 -8.93 16.10
N MET A 8 26.30 -8.59 17.11
CA MET A 8 27.75 -8.40 17.00
C MET A 8 28.44 -9.32 18.01
N LYS A 9 29.27 -10.23 17.50
CA LYS A 9 29.92 -11.32 18.23
C LYS A 9 31.45 -11.18 18.10
N GLN A 10 32.20 -11.86 18.97
CA GLN A 10 33.67 -11.79 19.02
C GLN A 10 34.28 -13.18 18.81
N VAL A 11 35.34 -13.26 18.02
CA VAL A 11 36.19 -14.46 17.91
C VAL A 11 37.45 -14.21 18.71
N SER A 12 37.66 -14.96 19.80
CA SER A 12 38.85 -14.85 20.65
C SER A 12 39.46 -16.22 20.91
N ARG A 13 40.78 -16.27 20.96
CA ARG A 13 41.57 -17.46 21.31
C ARG A 13 41.24 -18.01 22.69
N ALA A 14 40.86 -17.15 23.64
CA ALA A 14 40.39 -17.57 24.97
C ALA A 14 39.13 -18.44 24.93
N SER A 15 38.35 -18.37 23.84
CA SER A 15 37.17 -19.23 23.61
C SER A 15 37.48 -20.50 22.81
N GLY A 16 38.75 -20.78 22.52
CA GLY A 16 39.18 -21.91 21.69
C GLY A 16 38.85 -21.78 20.19
N ARG A 17 38.41 -20.59 19.74
CA ARG A 17 38.13 -20.28 18.33
C ARG A 17 39.35 -19.63 17.67
N SER A 18 39.67 -20.04 16.44
CA SER A 18 40.56 -19.31 15.53
C SER A 18 39.75 -18.55 14.46
N ALA A 19 40.39 -17.57 13.83
CA ALA A 19 39.81 -16.84 12.70
C ALA A 19 39.67 -17.76 11.48
N VAL A 20 40.72 -18.51 11.13
CA VAL A 20 40.74 -19.47 10.00
C VAL A 20 39.65 -20.53 10.13
N ALA A 21 39.46 -21.14 11.31
CA ALA A 21 38.37 -22.08 11.54
C ALA A 21 36.98 -21.42 11.44
N SER A 22 36.87 -20.14 11.81
CA SER A 22 35.61 -19.40 11.74
C SER A 22 35.25 -19.05 10.29
N ALA A 23 36.23 -18.71 9.46
CA ALA A 23 36.05 -18.46 8.02
C ALA A 23 35.64 -19.74 7.28
N ALA A 24 36.48 -20.77 7.32
CA ALA A 24 36.23 -22.05 6.65
C ALA A 24 34.86 -22.65 7.01
N TYR A 25 34.45 -22.54 8.27
CA TYR A 25 33.15 -23.01 8.74
C TYR A 25 31.97 -22.29 8.08
N ARG A 26 32.11 -20.98 7.83
CA ARG A 26 31.07 -20.11 7.24
C ARG A 26 31.03 -20.26 5.72
N SER A 27 32.18 -20.26 5.05
CA SER A 27 32.26 -20.43 3.60
C SER A 27 32.05 -21.88 3.11
N ALA A 28 32.04 -22.87 4.01
CA ALA A 28 32.03 -24.31 3.70
C ALA A 28 33.25 -24.77 2.89
N GLU A 29 34.41 -24.21 3.19
CA GLU A 29 35.67 -24.49 2.49
C GLU A 29 36.66 -25.27 3.36
N ARG A 30 37.80 -25.62 2.76
CA ARG A 30 38.94 -26.24 3.44
C ARG A 30 40.10 -25.24 3.54
N LEU A 31 40.39 -24.74 4.74
CA LEU A 31 41.50 -23.81 4.99
C LEU A 31 42.50 -24.40 6.01
N GLU A 32 43.78 -24.07 5.87
CA GLU A 32 44.83 -24.44 6.83
C GLU A 32 45.19 -23.25 7.73
N ASN A 33 45.23 -23.51 9.04
CA ASN A 33 45.66 -22.55 10.05
C ASN A 33 47.17 -22.68 10.31
N ARG A 34 47.98 -21.88 9.60
CA ARG A 34 49.46 -21.90 9.65
C ARG A 34 50.03 -21.64 11.06
N ARG A 35 49.22 -21.11 11.99
CA ARG A 35 49.58 -20.89 13.40
C ARG A 35 49.76 -22.19 14.20
N ASP A 36 49.04 -23.25 13.86
CA ASP A 36 49.04 -24.53 14.59
C ASP A 36 48.94 -25.78 13.69
N GLY A 37 49.07 -25.62 12.37
CA GLY A 37 49.09 -26.71 11.39
C GLY A 37 47.74 -27.42 11.20
N GLN A 38 46.65 -26.89 11.77
CA GLN A 38 45.35 -27.55 11.67
C GLN A 38 44.66 -27.22 10.35
N VAL A 39 44.34 -28.26 9.58
CA VAL A 39 43.45 -28.18 8.42
C VAL A 39 42.00 -28.23 8.92
N HIS A 40 41.22 -27.24 8.51
CA HIS A 40 39.81 -27.10 8.85
C HIS A 40 38.97 -27.30 7.59
N ASP A 41 38.46 -28.52 7.39
CA ASP A 41 37.64 -28.89 6.22
C ASP A 41 36.14 -28.83 6.54
N TYR A 42 35.40 -28.07 5.72
CA TYR A 42 33.95 -27.94 5.78
C TYR A 42 33.26 -28.14 4.42
N THR A 43 33.95 -28.71 3.43
CA THR A 43 33.44 -28.93 2.07
C THR A 43 32.16 -29.78 2.01
N GLY A 44 31.95 -30.66 3.00
CA GLY A 44 30.70 -31.41 3.19
C GLY A 44 29.55 -30.64 3.84
N ARG A 45 29.62 -29.30 3.97
CA ARG A 45 28.54 -28.46 4.55
C ARG A 45 27.68 -27.84 3.46
N HIS A 46 26.44 -28.29 3.35
CA HIS A 46 25.43 -27.68 2.48
C HIS A 46 24.78 -26.43 3.12
N GLY A 47 24.11 -25.61 2.30
CA GLY A 47 23.36 -24.44 2.76
C GLY A 47 24.15 -23.13 2.86
N VAL A 48 25.27 -23.02 2.16
CA VAL A 48 25.88 -21.73 1.80
C VAL A 48 25.48 -21.43 0.36
N THR A 49 25.00 -20.21 0.07
CA THR A 49 24.54 -19.82 -1.28
C THR A 49 25.33 -18.67 -1.89
N HIS A 50 26.11 -17.93 -1.09
CA HIS A 50 27.03 -16.91 -1.57
C HIS A 50 28.19 -16.76 -0.59
N THR A 51 29.42 -16.59 -1.10
CA THR A 51 30.61 -16.33 -0.29
C THR A 51 31.50 -15.30 -0.99
N GLU A 52 31.88 -14.23 -0.30
CA GLU A 52 32.63 -13.12 -0.91
C GLU A 52 33.40 -12.33 0.15
N ILE A 53 34.62 -11.88 -0.17
CA ILE A 53 35.37 -10.97 0.71
C ILE A 53 35.23 -9.56 0.18
N VAL A 54 34.51 -8.73 0.93
CA VAL A 54 34.40 -7.30 0.70
C VAL A 54 35.56 -6.61 1.41
N LEU A 55 36.37 -5.88 0.64
CA LEU A 55 37.40 -4.98 1.15
C LEU A 55 36.85 -3.55 1.21
N PRO A 56 37.49 -2.63 1.95
CA PRO A 56 37.22 -1.21 1.81
C PRO A 56 37.45 -0.76 0.35
N GLU A 57 36.66 0.21 -0.10
CA GLU A 57 36.60 0.69 -1.49
C GLU A 57 37.95 1.26 -1.97
N ASP A 58 38.70 1.89 -1.04
CA ASP A 58 40.04 2.45 -1.28
C ASP A 58 41.19 1.43 -1.06
N ALA A 59 40.90 0.19 -0.64
CA ALA A 59 41.93 -0.77 -0.22
C ALA A 59 42.50 -1.58 -1.39
N GLN A 60 43.67 -1.16 -1.89
CA GLN A 60 44.50 -1.87 -2.87
C GLN A 60 45.17 -3.14 -2.27
N ALA A 61 44.38 -4.00 -1.62
CA ALA A 61 44.84 -5.15 -0.85
C ALA A 61 44.38 -6.47 -1.50
N GLU A 62 44.75 -6.72 -2.77
CA GLU A 62 44.36 -7.94 -3.50
C GLU A 62 44.71 -9.24 -2.76
N TRP A 63 45.81 -9.24 -1.99
CA TRP A 63 46.20 -10.37 -1.12
C TRP A 63 45.10 -10.75 -0.10
N ALA A 64 44.27 -9.80 0.33
CA ALA A 64 43.19 -9.99 1.29
C ALA A 64 41.93 -10.60 0.67
N LYS A 65 41.82 -10.68 -0.67
CA LYS A 65 40.74 -11.42 -1.35
C LYS A 65 40.94 -12.94 -1.31
N ASP A 66 42.17 -13.42 -1.08
CA ASP A 66 42.38 -14.82 -0.72
C ASP A 66 42.01 -15.04 0.76
N ARG A 67 40.95 -15.81 0.99
CA ARG A 67 40.45 -16.15 2.32
C ARG A 67 41.49 -16.87 3.18
N SER A 68 42.39 -17.65 2.56
CA SER A 68 43.46 -18.33 3.29
C SER A 68 44.50 -17.35 3.81
N ALA A 69 45.00 -16.45 2.96
CA ALA A 69 45.93 -15.38 3.33
C ALA A 69 45.32 -14.42 4.36
N LEU A 70 44.10 -13.93 4.14
CA LEU A 70 43.43 -12.97 5.03
C LEU A 70 43.35 -13.49 6.47
N TRP A 71 42.82 -14.70 6.67
CA TRP A 71 42.57 -15.19 8.02
C TRP A 71 43.83 -15.76 8.70
N ASN A 72 44.83 -16.19 7.93
CA ASN A 72 46.16 -16.46 8.50
C ASN A 72 46.89 -15.17 8.90
N ALA A 73 46.73 -14.06 8.14
CA ALA A 73 47.26 -12.75 8.54
C ALA A 73 46.55 -12.21 9.80
N ALA A 74 45.23 -12.41 9.92
CA ALA A 74 44.47 -12.04 11.12
C ALA A 74 44.91 -12.80 12.38
N GLU A 75 45.30 -14.07 12.25
CA GLU A 75 45.96 -14.82 13.33
C GLU A 75 47.40 -14.32 13.58
N ALA A 76 48.21 -14.10 12.55
CA ALA A 76 49.59 -13.66 12.71
C ALA A 76 49.73 -12.27 13.36
N ALA A 77 48.79 -11.35 13.11
CA ALA A 77 48.83 -9.98 13.61
C ALA A 77 48.59 -9.83 15.12
N GLU A 78 48.03 -10.84 15.80
CA GLU A 78 47.76 -10.80 17.24
C GLU A 78 48.74 -11.68 18.04
N LYS A 79 49.47 -11.07 18.98
CA LYS A 79 50.55 -11.73 19.73
C LYS A 79 50.13 -12.38 21.06
N ARG A 80 48.94 -12.11 21.59
CA ARG A 80 48.51 -12.65 22.90
C ARG A 80 47.72 -13.95 22.78
N LYS A 81 47.82 -14.80 23.82
CA LYS A 81 47.07 -16.08 23.92
C LYS A 81 45.55 -15.92 24.11
N ASP A 82 45.10 -14.75 24.54
CA ASP A 82 43.69 -14.39 24.79
C ASP A 82 43.07 -13.52 23.68
N ALA A 83 43.86 -13.17 22.66
CA ALA A 83 43.53 -12.11 21.71
C ALA A 83 42.20 -12.33 20.96
N ARG A 84 41.56 -11.21 20.60
CA ARG A 84 40.46 -11.16 19.62
C ARG A 84 41.05 -11.18 18.22
N VAL A 85 40.65 -12.16 17.41
CA VAL A 85 41.22 -12.43 16.07
C VAL A 85 40.23 -12.13 14.93
N ALA A 86 38.93 -12.04 15.24
CA ALA A 86 37.93 -11.48 14.33
C ALA A 86 36.74 -10.88 15.10
N ARG A 87 36.02 -9.96 14.45
CA ARG A 87 34.65 -9.55 14.80
C ARG A 87 33.68 -10.33 13.90
N GLU A 88 32.49 -10.62 14.39
CA GLU A 88 31.42 -11.26 13.63
C GLU A 88 30.17 -10.38 13.71
N TYR A 89 29.58 -10.02 12.57
CA TYR A 89 28.23 -9.47 12.49
C TYR A 89 27.31 -10.52 11.87
N GLU A 90 26.09 -10.61 12.36
CA GLU A 90 25.12 -11.63 11.94
C GLU A 90 23.78 -10.94 11.72
N ILE A 91 23.22 -11.09 10.51
CA ILE A 91 22.09 -10.30 10.00
C ILE A 91 21.03 -11.21 9.37
N ALA A 92 19.75 -10.97 9.68
CA ALA A 92 18.63 -11.70 9.06
C ALA A 92 18.20 -11.01 7.76
N LEU A 93 18.33 -11.71 6.65
CA LEU A 93 17.98 -11.23 5.32
C LEU A 93 16.48 -11.48 5.07
N PRO A 94 15.68 -10.47 4.71
CA PRO A 94 14.24 -10.67 4.50
C PRO A 94 13.92 -11.77 3.48
N HIS A 95 12.97 -12.64 3.84
CA HIS A 95 12.55 -13.75 2.97
C HIS A 95 11.83 -13.24 1.71
N GLU A 96 11.17 -12.08 1.80
CA GLU A 96 10.42 -11.44 0.74
C GLU A 96 11.30 -10.88 -0.40
N LEU A 97 12.62 -10.76 -0.18
CA LEU A 97 13.58 -10.40 -1.23
C LEU A 97 13.94 -11.63 -2.07
N SER A 98 14.27 -11.43 -3.36
CA SER A 98 14.83 -12.50 -4.18
C SER A 98 16.22 -12.93 -3.66
N PRO A 99 16.74 -14.11 -4.05
CA PRO A 99 18.10 -14.53 -3.67
C PRO A 99 19.16 -13.47 -4.04
N GLU A 100 19.03 -12.84 -5.20
CA GLU A 100 19.95 -11.83 -5.74
C GLU A 100 19.84 -10.51 -4.96
N ALA A 101 18.61 -10.09 -4.62
CA ALA A 101 18.38 -8.93 -3.76
C ALA A 101 18.87 -9.16 -2.32
N ARG A 102 18.84 -10.40 -1.82
CA ARG A 102 19.48 -10.78 -0.54
C ARG A 102 21.00 -10.73 -0.60
N VAL A 103 21.62 -11.18 -1.70
CA VAL A 103 23.06 -11.02 -1.94
C VAL A 103 23.43 -9.54 -1.96
N ALA A 104 22.73 -8.73 -2.77
CA ALA A 104 22.97 -7.30 -2.86
C ALA A 104 22.83 -6.58 -1.50
N LEU A 105 21.82 -6.91 -0.70
CA LEU A 105 21.64 -6.36 0.65
C LEU A 105 22.78 -6.76 1.62
N ALA A 106 23.23 -8.02 1.57
CA ALA A 106 24.32 -8.49 2.42
C ALA A 106 25.66 -7.83 2.06
N LEU A 107 25.95 -7.66 0.77
CA LEU A 107 27.16 -6.98 0.28
C LEU A 107 27.12 -5.47 0.51
N GLU A 108 25.97 -4.81 0.31
CA GLU A 108 25.76 -3.37 0.60
C GLU A 108 26.05 -3.07 2.09
N PHE A 109 25.59 -3.92 3.01
CA PHE A 109 25.91 -3.79 4.43
C PHE A 109 27.34 -4.23 4.79
N ALA A 110 27.91 -5.25 4.10
CA ALA A 110 29.29 -5.67 4.32
C ALA A 110 30.28 -4.57 3.94
N GLY A 111 30.08 -3.86 2.82
CA GLY A 111 30.86 -2.68 2.45
C GLY A 111 30.67 -1.54 3.46
N ALA A 112 29.44 -1.27 3.89
CA ALA A 112 29.20 -0.28 4.95
C ALA A 112 29.98 -0.57 6.25
N VAL A 113 30.17 -1.84 6.60
CA VAL A 113 31.01 -2.27 7.74
C VAL A 113 32.50 -2.23 7.42
N ALA A 114 32.92 -2.71 6.25
CA ALA A 114 34.31 -2.81 5.82
C ALA A 114 34.99 -1.44 5.90
N ASP A 115 34.45 -0.48 5.16
CA ASP A 115 35.00 0.86 5.06
C ASP A 115 34.89 1.69 6.34
N ARG A 116 33.76 1.62 7.05
CA ARG A 116 33.56 2.37 8.30
C ARG A 116 34.66 2.08 9.33
N TYR A 117 35.27 0.90 9.25
CA TYR A 117 36.36 0.49 10.15
C TYR A 117 37.70 0.23 9.43
N GLY A 118 37.77 0.41 8.11
CA GLY A 118 38.92 0.06 7.26
C GLY A 118 39.27 -1.43 7.24
N VAL A 119 38.34 -2.33 7.56
CA VAL A 119 38.53 -3.78 7.74
C VAL A 119 38.12 -4.57 6.51
N ALA A 120 38.71 -5.75 6.31
CA ALA A 120 38.18 -6.72 5.37
C ALA A 120 37.00 -7.48 6.02
N VAL A 121 35.96 -7.78 5.24
CA VAL A 121 34.72 -8.46 5.69
C VAL A 121 34.42 -9.66 4.79
N ASP A 122 34.56 -10.85 5.34
CA ASP A 122 34.25 -12.12 4.69
C ASP A 122 32.77 -12.48 4.93
N VAL A 123 31.99 -12.41 3.86
CA VAL A 123 30.54 -12.60 3.83
C VAL A 123 30.24 -14.05 3.47
N ALA A 124 29.37 -14.70 4.25
CA ALA A 124 28.78 -15.99 3.90
C ALA A 124 27.26 -15.95 4.12
N ILE A 125 26.50 -16.20 3.06
CA ILE A 125 25.03 -16.19 3.08
C ILE A 125 24.51 -17.62 3.17
N HIS A 126 23.58 -17.86 4.10
CA HIS A 126 22.96 -19.15 4.34
C HIS A 126 21.47 -19.16 4.02
N THR A 127 21.00 -20.28 3.49
CA THR A 127 19.58 -20.61 3.33
C THR A 127 19.09 -21.55 4.44
N PRO A 128 17.80 -21.48 4.83
CA PRO A 128 17.20 -22.41 5.79
C PRO A 128 17.43 -23.88 5.43
N HIS A 129 17.74 -24.72 6.42
CA HIS A 129 18.09 -26.13 6.24
C HIS A 129 17.55 -26.99 7.39
N GLY A 130 16.81 -28.05 7.07
CA GLY A 130 16.20 -28.95 8.06
C GLY A 130 14.99 -28.32 8.76
N GLU A 131 14.84 -28.58 10.05
CA GLU A 131 13.68 -28.20 10.88
C GLU A 131 13.59 -26.69 11.22
N THR A 132 14.47 -25.85 10.66
CA THR A 132 14.46 -24.39 10.85
C THR A 132 13.42 -23.71 9.97
N ASP A 133 12.81 -22.62 10.45
CA ASP A 133 11.90 -21.74 9.68
C ASP A 133 12.43 -21.47 8.25
N ALA A 134 11.63 -21.86 7.25
CA ALA A 134 11.93 -21.73 5.81
C ALA A 134 12.11 -20.28 5.31
N ARG A 135 11.90 -19.29 6.18
CA ARG A 135 12.10 -17.86 5.93
C ARG A 135 13.44 -17.34 6.48
N ASN A 136 14.19 -18.13 7.25
CA ASN A 136 15.37 -17.70 8.01
C ASN A 136 16.67 -17.55 7.17
N HIS A 137 16.62 -16.76 6.10
CA HIS A 137 17.84 -16.37 5.37
C HIS A 137 18.69 -15.44 6.22
N HIS A 138 20.00 -15.65 6.24
CA HIS A 138 20.91 -14.83 7.05
C HIS A 138 22.30 -14.79 6.45
N ALA A 139 23.09 -13.78 6.83
CA ALA A 139 24.51 -13.72 6.51
C ALA A 139 25.35 -13.60 7.79
N HIS A 140 26.49 -14.31 7.81
CA HIS A 140 27.59 -14.00 8.70
C HIS A 140 28.59 -13.10 7.94
N LEU A 141 28.98 -12.01 8.57
CA LEU A 141 30.00 -11.08 8.12
C LEU A 141 31.17 -11.16 9.11
N LEU A 142 32.22 -11.88 8.76
CA LEU A 142 33.41 -12.05 9.60
C LEU A 142 34.41 -10.95 9.24
N ALA A 143 34.67 -10.02 10.15
CA ALA A 143 35.50 -8.84 9.92
C ALA A 143 36.85 -8.92 10.67
N THR A 144 37.92 -8.39 10.07
CA THR A 144 39.23 -8.31 10.74
C THR A 144 39.21 -7.38 11.95
N THR A 145 40.01 -7.66 12.98
CA THR A 145 40.17 -6.77 14.16
C THR A 145 41.07 -5.55 13.90
N ARG A 146 41.59 -5.44 12.68
CA ARG A 146 42.61 -4.50 12.23
C ARG A 146 42.29 -4.01 10.84
N ARG A 147 42.70 -2.77 10.57
CA ARG A 147 42.60 -2.13 9.26
C ARG A 147 43.46 -2.91 8.24
N VAL A 148 42.92 -3.13 7.05
CA VAL A 148 43.64 -3.79 5.94
C VAL A 148 44.44 -2.75 5.16
N THR A 149 45.64 -3.12 4.70
CA THR A 149 46.53 -2.29 3.88
C THR A 149 47.09 -3.09 2.72
N THR A 150 47.74 -2.41 1.77
CA THR A 150 48.51 -3.00 0.66
C THR A 150 49.48 -4.09 1.12
N GLU A 151 50.14 -3.89 2.26
CA GLU A 151 51.20 -4.76 2.79
C GLU A 151 50.73 -5.78 3.84
N GLY A 152 49.55 -5.62 4.44
CA GLY A 152 49.07 -6.53 5.50
C GLY A 152 47.95 -5.97 6.38
N LEU A 153 47.94 -6.34 7.66
CA LEU A 153 47.00 -5.82 8.66
C LEU A 153 47.70 -4.82 9.60
N GLY A 154 47.24 -3.57 9.57
CA GLY A 154 47.83 -2.45 10.29
C GLY A 154 47.30 -2.24 11.70
N ALA A 155 46.92 -0.99 12.00
CA ALA A 155 46.36 -0.58 13.29
C ALA A 155 45.04 -1.31 13.61
N LYS A 156 44.65 -1.34 14.89
CA LYS A 156 43.33 -1.89 15.28
C LYS A 156 42.20 -1.03 14.72
N ALA A 157 41.12 -1.71 14.36
CA ALA A 157 39.87 -1.07 13.98
C ALA A 157 39.23 -0.37 15.18
N ASP A 158 38.50 0.71 14.94
CA ASP A 158 38.01 1.59 16.02
C ASP A 158 36.99 0.86 16.92
N CYS A 159 36.21 -0.07 16.34
CA CYS A 159 35.32 -0.97 17.06
C CYS A 159 36.02 -2.04 17.95
N GLU A 160 37.36 -2.07 17.99
CA GLU A 160 38.17 -2.85 18.93
C GLU A 160 38.90 -2.01 19.98
N LEU A 161 38.80 -0.68 19.91
CA LEU A 161 39.37 0.24 20.91
C LEU A 161 38.50 0.31 22.17
N GLU A 162 39.11 0.70 23.28
CA GLU A 162 38.38 0.96 24.53
C GLU A 162 37.67 2.32 24.48
N ASN A 163 36.53 2.45 25.16
CA ASN A 163 35.73 3.69 25.17
C ASN A 163 36.53 4.94 25.61
N ARG A 164 37.58 4.79 26.43
CA ARG A 164 38.48 5.90 26.80
C ARG A 164 39.35 6.35 25.61
N ALA A 165 39.84 5.44 24.79
CA ALA A 165 40.62 5.75 23.59
C ALA A 165 39.74 6.36 22.50
N LEU A 166 38.51 5.84 22.33
CA LEU A 166 37.51 6.44 21.44
C LEU A 166 37.19 7.89 21.85
N ALA A 167 36.88 8.12 23.13
CA ALA A 167 36.61 9.47 23.64
C ALA A 167 37.81 10.43 23.48
N ALA A 168 39.04 9.95 23.63
CA ALA A 168 40.25 10.74 23.39
C ALA A 168 40.49 11.09 21.91
N GLN A 169 39.80 10.39 20.99
CA GLN A 169 39.79 10.65 19.54
C GLN A 169 38.50 11.37 19.09
N GLY A 170 37.63 11.79 20.03
CA GLY A 170 36.32 12.38 19.73
C GLY A 170 35.27 11.39 19.22
N LEU A 171 35.59 10.10 19.13
CA LEU A 171 34.73 9.08 18.54
C LEU A 171 33.62 8.59 19.49
N PRO A 172 32.42 8.25 18.97
CA PRO A 172 31.35 7.69 19.77
C PRO A 172 31.72 6.35 20.41
N SER A 173 31.16 6.07 21.59
CA SER A 173 31.39 4.81 22.32
C SER A 173 30.93 3.58 21.54
N THR A 174 31.48 2.40 21.84
CA THR A 174 31.12 1.14 21.15
C THR A 174 29.61 0.86 21.18
N THR A 175 28.91 1.30 22.23
CA THR A 175 27.44 1.16 22.35
C THR A 175 26.71 2.07 21.35
N VAL A 176 27.17 3.31 21.17
CA VAL A 176 26.58 4.26 20.21
C VAL A 176 26.87 3.81 18.77
N GLN A 177 28.10 3.38 18.49
CA GLN A 177 28.46 2.77 17.19
C GLN A 177 27.59 1.55 16.85
N LEU A 178 27.24 0.71 17.85
CA LEU A 178 26.34 -0.43 17.63
C LEU A 178 24.89 0.02 17.36
N VAL A 179 24.41 1.10 17.99
CA VAL A 179 23.09 1.69 17.68
C VAL A 179 23.06 2.27 16.26
N GLU A 180 24.14 2.91 15.83
CA GLU A 180 24.28 3.42 14.45
C GLU A 180 24.32 2.29 13.42
N LEU A 181 25.12 1.23 13.63
CA LEU A 181 25.13 0.04 12.77
C LEU A 181 23.73 -0.61 12.68
N ARG A 182 23.03 -0.68 13.82
CA ARG A 182 21.65 -1.19 13.90
C ARG A 182 20.65 -0.35 13.11
N ARG A 183 20.75 0.98 13.18
CA ARG A 183 19.97 1.93 12.37
C ARG A 183 20.33 1.82 10.89
N SER A 184 21.61 1.74 10.54
CA SER A 184 22.08 1.57 9.15
C SER A 184 21.48 0.30 8.54
N TRP A 185 21.55 -0.82 9.26
CA TRP A 185 20.95 -2.07 8.84
C TRP A 185 19.44 -1.98 8.64
N GLU A 186 18.73 -1.39 9.60
CA GLU A 186 17.29 -1.13 9.48
C GLU A 186 16.96 -0.30 8.23
N GLN A 187 17.73 0.76 7.98
CA GLN A 187 17.54 1.65 6.83
C GLN A 187 17.85 0.99 5.48
N MET A 188 18.86 0.11 5.42
CA MET A 188 19.28 -0.62 4.22
C MET A 188 18.33 -1.77 3.89
N ALA A 189 17.94 -2.59 4.86
CA ALA A 189 16.96 -3.65 4.63
C ALA A 189 15.57 -3.08 4.30
N ASN A 190 15.15 -2.00 4.96
CA ASN A 190 13.95 -1.24 4.55
C ASN A 190 14.10 -0.63 3.14
N ALA A 191 15.31 -0.24 2.73
CA ALA A 191 15.55 0.22 1.36
C ALA A 191 15.25 -0.91 0.38
N HIS A 192 15.86 -2.08 0.58
CA HIS A 192 15.69 -3.25 -0.28
C HIS A 192 14.25 -3.77 -0.33
N LEU A 193 13.52 -3.79 0.79
CA LEU A 193 12.09 -4.14 0.81
C LEU A 193 11.24 -3.20 -0.05
N ALA A 194 11.44 -1.88 0.11
CA ALA A 194 10.77 -0.87 -0.71
C ALA A 194 11.23 -0.88 -2.19
N ARG A 195 12.44 -1.40 -2.49
CA ARG A 195 12.92 -1.66 -3.86
C ARG A 195 12.16 -2.83 -4.50
N ALA A 196 11.94 -3.90 -3.75
CA ALA A 196 11.18 -5.08 -4.17
C ALA A 196 9.66 -4.87 -4.17
N GLY A 197 9.17 -3.68 -3.82
CA GLY A 197 7.74 -3.32 -3.86
C GLY A 197 6.93 -3.79 -2.65
N HIS A 198 7.58 -4.16 -1.55
CA HIS A 198 6.89 -4.56 -0.32
C HIS A 198 6.59 -3.36 0.57
N ASP A 199 5.32 -3.20 0.95
CA ASP A 199 4.87 -2.25 2.00
C ASP A 199 5.38 -2.63 3.42
N LEU A 200 6.10 -3.75 3.54
CA LEU A 200 6.60 -4.30 4.81
C LEU A 200 7.90 -3.63 5.23
N ARG A 201 8.01 -3.31 6.52
CA ARG A 201 9.19 -2.66 7.10
C ARG A 201 9.67 -3.37 8.37
N ILE A 202 10.96 -3.23 8.64
CA ILE A 202 11.62 -3.66 9.88
C ILE A 202 11.95 -2.44 10.75
N ASP A 203 11.98 -2.64 12.07
CA ASP A 203 12.21 -1.62 13.09
C ASP A 203 13.27 -2.14 14.08
N GLY A 204 14.33 -1.36 14.31
CA GLY A 204 15.44 -1.73 15.18
C GLY A 204 15.25 -1.40 16.67
N ARG A 205 14.16 -0.74 17.06
CA ARG A 205 13.81 -0.46 18.47
C ARG A 205 13.45 -1.74 19.20
N SER A 206 13.79 -1.84 20.49
CA SER A 206 13.40 -3.00 21.28
C SER A 206 11.89 -3.04 21.50
N TYR A 207 11.34 -4.24 21.63
CA TYR A 207 9.93 -4.43 21.98
C TYR A 207 9.56 -3.81 23.34
N ALA A 208 10.50 -3.76 24.30
CA ALA A 208 10.31 -3.09 25.58
C ALA A 208 10.11 -1.57 25.42
N GLU A 209 10.90 -0.91 24.55
CA GLU A 209 10.73 0.51 24.20
C GLU A 209 9.43 0.79 23.39
N ARG A 210 8.73 -0.28 22.98
CA ARG A 210 7.43 -0.25 22.28
C ARG A 210 6.26 -0.72 23.15
N GLY A 211 6.50 -1.03 24.43
CA GLY A 211 5.47 -1.52 25.36
C GLY A 211 4.99 -2.96 25.10
N LEU A 212 5.75 -3.75 24.34
CA LEU A 212 5.42 -5.11 23.94
C LEU A 212 6.19 -6.11 24.81
N GLU A 213 5.48 -7.05 25.46
CA GLU A 213 6.07 -8.17 26.23
C GLU A 213 6.68 -9.29 25.35
N ILE A 214 7.00 -8.96 24.09
CA ILE A 214 7.64 -9.82 23.10
C ILE A 214 9.16 -9.66 23.27
N VAL A 215 9.94 -10.73 23.23
CA VAL A 215 11.40 -10.69 23.45
C VAL A 215 12.12 -10.67 22.08
N PRO A 216 13.05 -9.73 21.81
CA PRO A 216 13.75 -9.71 20.52
C PRO A 216 14.47 -11.03 20.23
N THR A 217 14.17 -11.63 19.08
CA THR A 217 14.86 -12.82 18.59
C THR A 217 16.32 -12.50 18.28
N GLN A 218 17.21 -13.01 19.13
CA GLN A 218 18.59 -13.21 18.73
C GLN A 218 18.68 -14.44 17.80
N HIS A 219 19.76 -14.54 17.04
CA HIS A 219 19.90 -15.52 15.95
C HIS A 219 20.88 -16.63 16.31
N MET A 220 20.43 -17.87 16.09
CA MET A 220 21.16 -19.11 16.39
C MET A 220 22.42 -19.29 15.53
N GLY A 221 23.47 -18.57 15.90
CA GLY A 221 24.82 -18.83 15.39
C GLY A 221 25.25 -20.27 15.72
N VAL A 222 25.73 -20.99 14.71
CA VAL A 222 25.81 -22.47 14.63
C VAL A 222 26.77 -23.16 15.65
N HIS A 223 27.31 -22.41 16.61
CA HIS A 223 28.08 -22.96 17.73
C HIS A 223 27.22 -23.70 18.76
N ALA A 224 25.89 -23.48 18.79
CA ALA A 224 24.97 -24.19 19.68
C ALA A 224 24.95 -25.71 19.42
N THR A 225 24.52 -26.10 18.22
CA THR A 225 24.34 -27.50 17.77
C THR A 225 25.64 -28.32 17.77
N ARG A 226 26.80 -27.65 17.85
CA ARG A 226 28.12 -28.28 17.87
C ARG A 226 28.68 -28.52 19.29
N MET A 227 28.07 -27.90 20.32
CA MET A 227 28.41 -28.12 21.74
C MET A 227 27.65 -29.34 22.31
N GLU A 228 26.39 -29.55 21.90
CA GLU A 228 25.59 -30.74 22.22
C GLU A 228 26.33 -32.04 21.89
N ARG A 229 26.89 -32.14 20.67
CA ARG A 229 27.70 -33.30 20.22
C ARG A 229 29.03 -33.50 20.97
N ARG A 230 29.31 -32.71 22.02
CA ARG A 230 30.51 -32.82 22.88
C ARG A 230 30.21 -32.81 24.39
N GLY A 231 28.94 -32.92 24.81
CA GLY A 231 28.57 -33.19 26.20
C GLY A 231 29.05 -32.14 27.21
N ARG A 232 29.06 -30.85 26.84
CA ARG A 232 29.37 -29.73 27.75
C ARG A 232 28.26 -28.69 27.76
N GLU A 233 27.63 -28.53 28.93
CA GLU A 233 26.52 -27.62 29.16
C GLU A 233 27.01 -26.20 29.50
N VAL A 234 26.89 -25.25 28.56
CA VAL A 234 26.72 -23.81 28.86
C VAL A 234 25.81 -23.13 27.83
N THR A 235 24.59 -22.85 28.26
CA THR A 235 23.89 -21.56 28.12
C THR A 235 24.35 -20.59 27.01
N ARG A 236 23.86 -20.79 25.78
CA ARG A 236 23.58 -19.68 24.84
C ARG A 236 22.64 -20.06 23.71
N GLY A 237 22.80 -21.24 23.12
CA GLY A 237 21.92 -21.74 22.04
C GLY A 237 20.44 -21.84 22.41
N ARG A 238 20.14 -22.02 23.71
CA ARG A 238 18.79 -21.95 24.26
C ARG A 238 18.09 -20.63 23.91
N LEU A 239 18.75 -19.47 24.09
CA LEU A 239 18.09 -18.15 24.14
C LEU A 239 17.37 -17.69 22.87
N ASP A 240 17.68 -18.29 21.71
CA ASP A 240 17.30 -17.76 20.40
C ASP A 240 16.13 -18.57 19.82
N ALA A 241 16.24 -19.90 19.88
CA ALA A 241 15.07 -20.77 19.81
C ALA A 241 14.08 -20.42 20.94
N GLU A 242 14.55 -20.20 22.17
CA GLU A 242 13.71 -19.69 23.26
C GLU A 242 13.19 -18.28 22.99
N ALA A 243 13.82 -17.39 22.22
CA ALA A 243 13.22 -16.09 21.93
C ALA A 243 12.10 -16.21 20.89
N ALA A 244 12.29 -17.02 19.84
CA ALA A 244 11.25 -17.32 18.87
C ALA A 244 10.09 -18.08 19.54
N GLU A 245 10.42 -19.09 20.36
CA GLU A 245 9.48 -19.90 21.14
C GLU A 245 8.86 -19.10 22.29
N ARG A 246 9.52 -18.13 22.92
CA ARG A 246 8.91 -17.20 23.89
C ARG A 246 7.98 -16.22 23.19
N ASN A 247 8.26 -15.80 21.96
CA ASN A 247 7.34 -14.94 21.20
C ASN A 247 6.12 -15.73 20.73
N ALA A 248 6.34 -16.92 20.18
CA ALA A 248 5.28 -17.85 19.82
C ALA A 248 4.52 -18.37 21.07
N ALA A 249 5.16 -18.51 22.24
CA ALA A 249 4.50 -18.86 23.50
C ALA A 249 3.77 -17.67 24.14
N ALA A 250 4.32 -16.46 24.09
CA ALA A 250 3.63 -15.24 24.52
C ALA A 250 2.39 -14.98 23.65
N ILE A 251 2.50 -15.20 22.33
CA ILE A 251 1.38 -15.10 21.37
C ILE A 251 0.48 -16.35 21.41
N ARG A 252 0.92 -17.52 21.90
CA ARG A 252 0.02 -18.64 22.22
C ARG A 252 -0.74 -18.42 23.53
N ALA A 253 -0.11 -17.81 24.54
CA ALA A 253 -0.68 -17.55 25.86
C ALA A 253 -1.57 -16.29 25.90
N ARG A 254 -1.20 -15.26 25.13
CA ARG A 254 -1.97 -14.02 24.89
C ARG A 254 -1.91 -13.65 23.40
N PRO A 255 -2.69 -14.34 22.54
CA PRO A 255 -2.76 -14.05 21.10
C PRO A 255 -3.13 -12.61 20.76
N ASP A 256 -3.92 -11.98 21.60
CA ASP A 256 -4.41 -10.61 21.49
C ASP A 256 -3.31 -9.53 21.56
N THR A 257 -2.12 -9.87 22.07
CA THR A 257 -0.92 -9.01 21.92
C THR A 257 -0.60 -8.65 20.46
N VAL A 258 -1.05 -9.46 19.50
CA VAL A 258 -0.93 -9.18 18.06
C VAL A 258 -1.63 -7.88 17.64
N LEU A 259 -2.67 -7.45 18.37
CA LEU A 259 -3.45 -6.26 18.05
C LEU A 259 -2.66 -4.96 18.29
N ALA A 260 -1.71 -4.97 19.23
CA ALA A 260 -0.80 -3.85 19.44
C ALA A 260 0.12 -3.64 18.22
N LEU A 261 0.64 -4.73 17.64
CA LEU A 261 1.48 -4.70 16.43
C LEU A 261 0.74 -4.14 15.21
N ILE A 262 -0.57 -4.41 15.09
CA ILE A 262 -1.39 -3.89 13.99
C ILE A 262 -1.69 -2.40 14.20
N THR A 263 -1.96 -1.99 15.44
CA THR A 263 -2.32 -0.61 15.82
C THR A 263 -1.11 0.34 16.04
N GLU A 264 0.10 -0.09 15.70
CA GLU A 264 1.20 0.83 15.36
C GLU A 264 0.95 1.49 13.98
N GLU A 265 0.47 0.73 12.98
CA GLU A 265 0.32 1.18 11.59
C GLU A 265 -1.12 1.52 11.16
N ARG A 266 -2.14 0.86 11.75
CA ARG A 266 -3.53 0.90 11.29
C ARG A 266 -4.50 1.06 12.47
N SER A 267 -5.36 2.09 12.46
CA SER A 267 -6.43 2.21 13.48
C SER A 267 -7.57 1.24 13.23
N VAL A 268 -7.86 0.98 11.94
CA VAL A 268 -8.86 0.03 11.48
C VAL A 268 -8.22 -0.97 10.52
N PHE A 269 -8.53 -2.25 10.71
CA PHE A 269 -7.95 -3.39 10.02
C PHE A 269 -9.03 -4.46 9.75
N ASP A 270 -8.68 -5.56 9.08
CA ASP A 270 -9.58 -6.70 8.86
C ASP A 270 -8.96 -8.05 9.27
N ARG A 271 -9.75 -9.13 9.12
CA ARG A 271 -9.33 -10.50 9.46
C ARG A 271 -8.05 -10.95 8.74
N ARG A 272 -7.74 -10.42 7.55
CA ARG A 272 -6.51 -10.77 6.80
C ARG A 272 -5.30 -10.13 7.45
N ASP A 273 -5.42 -8.91 8.00
CA ASP A 273 -4.35 -8.27 8.77
C ASP A 273 -4.04 -9.03 10.07
N ILE A 274 -5.08 -9.50 10.78
CA ILE A 274 -4.92 -10.35 11.97
C ILE A 274 -4.21 -11.67 11.60
N ALA A 275 -4.71 -12.38 10.59
CA ALA A 275 -4.13 -13.64 10.12
C ALA A 275 -2.66 -13.48 9.67
N ARG A 276 -2.37 -12.46 8.85
CA ARG A 276 -1.04 -12.12 8.34
C ARG A 276 -0.05 -11.69 9.43
N THR A 277 -0.54 -11.19 10.56
CA THR A 277 0.30 -10.80 11.71
C THR A 277 0.52 -11.98 12.65
N LEU A 278 -0.48 -12.85 12.89
CA LEU A 278 -0.30 -14.09 13.64
C LEU A 278 0.62 -15.09 12.91
N HIS A 279 0.46 -15.26 11.60
CA HIS A 279 1.28 -16.14 10.75
C HIS A 279 2.74 -15.65 10.55
N ARG A 280 3.13 -14.59 11.26
CA ARG A 280 4.52 -14.12 11.38
C ARG A 280 5.25 -14.78 12.56
N TYR A 281 4.49 -15.25 13.55
CA TYR A 281 4.99 -15.79 14.82
C TYR A 281 4.50 -17.22 15.08
N LEU A 282 3.43 -17.66 14.39
CA LEU A 282 2.82 -18.97 14.50
C LEU A 282 2.88 -19.68 13.14
N ASP A 283 3.92 -20.51 12.99
CA ASP A 283 4.21 -21.31 11.81
C ASP A 283 4.19 -22.81 12.16
N GLY A 284 4.06 -23.67 11.14
CA GLY A 284 4.09 -25.14 11.29
C GLY A 284 2.77 -25.76 11.75
N ASP A 285 2.17 -25.31 12.85
CA ASP A 285 0.92 -25.89 13.37
C ASP A 285 -0.34 -25.07 13.03
N ALA A 286 -1.12 -25.61 12.10
CA ALA A 286 -2.40 -25.07 11.68
C ALA A 286 -3.47 -25.09 12.81
N GLN A 287 -3.39 -25.96 13.80
CA GLN A 287 -4.32 -25.97 14.94
C GLN A 287 -3.97 -24.87 15.95
N THR A 288 -2.70 -24.71 16.31
CA THR A 288 -2.20 -23.54 17.07
C THR A 288 -2.62 -22.24 16.40
N PHE A 289 -2.42 -22.11 15.08
CA PHE A 289 -2.84 -20.92 14.35
C PHE A 289 -4.37 -20.69 14.43
N ARG A 290 -5.19 -21.74 14.21
CA ARG A 290 -6.65 -21.65 14.36
C ARG A 290 -7.07 -21.23 15.76
N ASN A 291 -6.48 -21.83 16.80
CA ASN A 291 -6.78 -21.53 18.20
C ASN A 291 -6.41 -20.08 18.56
N ALA A 292 -5.20 -19.64 18.17
CA ALA A 292 -4.74 -18.28 18.41
C ALA A 292 -5.59 -17.24 17.66
N PHE A 293 -5.92 -17.50 16.39
CA PHE A 293 -6.81 -16.64 15.61
C PHE A 293 -8.19 -16.53 16.25
N ALA A 294 -8.79 -17.65 16.67
CA ALA A 294 -10.08 -17.64 17.38
C ALA A 294 -10.01 -16.85 18.70
N ALA A 295 -8.93 -16.99 19.46
CA ALA A 295 -8.71 -16.24 20.70
C ALA A 295 -8.49 -14.73 20.48
N VAL A 296 -7.85 -14.30 19.38
CA VAL A 296 -7.82 -12.88 19.00
C VAL A 296 -9.21 -12.39 18.64
N MET A 297 -9.95 -13.14 17.83
CA MET A 297 -11.32 -12.78 17.43
C MET A 297 -12.31 -12.73 18.61
N ALA A 298 -12.01 -13.46 19.70
CA ALA A 298 -12.76 -13.44 20.95
C ALA A 298 -12.16 -12.52 22.03
N SER A 299 -11.08 -11.78 21.74
CA SER A 299 -10.44 -10.92 22.74
C SER A 299 -11.33 -9.73 23.11
N PRO A 300 -11.51 -9.42 24.41
CA PRO A 300 -12.24 -8.23 24.84
C PRO A 300 -11.55 -6.92 24.41
N ALA A 301 -10.27 -6.96 24.00
CA ALA A 301 -9.57 -5.79 23.47
C ALA A 301 -9.97 -5.45 22.01
N LEU A 302 -10.53 -6.41 21.27
CA LEU A 302 -11.01 -6.24 19.90
C LEU A 302 -12.41 -5.59 19.88
N VAL A 303 -12.68 -4.77 18.87
CA VAL A 303 -14.00 -4.19 18.56
C VAL A 303 -14.30 -4.41 17.09
N GLU A 304 -15.49 -4.93 16.77
CA GLU A 304 -16.02 -4.92 15.40
C GLU A 304 -16.72 -3.59 15.15
N LEU A 305 -16.24 -2.82 14.16
CA LEU A 305 -16.77 -1.51 13.77
C LEU A 305 -17.77 -1.61 12.62
N GLN A 306 -17.63 -2.63 11.77
CA GLN A 306 -18.56 -2.95 10.69
C GLN A 306 -18.57 -4.47 10.49
N PRO A 307 -19.75 -5.12 10.32
CA PRO A 307 -19.80 -6.54 10.00
C PRO A 307 -19.42 -6.75 8.53
N GLU A 308 -19.23 -8.00 8.14
CA GLU A 308 -19.15 -8.34 6.71
C GLU A 308 -20.49 -8.02 6.04
N ARG A 309 -20.46 -7.28 4.94
CA ARG A 309 -21.66 -6.85 4.20
C ARG A 309 -21.52 -7.16 2.72
N THR A 310 -22.48 -7.91 2.17
CA THR A 310 -22.59 -8.10 0.73
C THR A 310 -23.48 -7.00 0.14
N ASP A 311 -22.98 -6.29 -0.85
CA ASP A 311 -23.75 -5.31 -1.62
C ASP A 311 -24.87 -6.02 -2.41
N PRO A 312 -26.15 -5.66 -2.24
CA PRO A 312 -27.26 -6.34 -2.93
C PRO A 312 -27.33 -6.09 -4.45
N GLY A 313 -26.69 -5.03 -4.95
CA GLY A 313 -26.73 -4.62 -6.35
C GLY A 313 -25.50 -5.05 -7.16
N THR A 314 -24.31 -5.05 -6.56
CA THR A 314 -23.05 -5.49 -7.21
C THR A 314 -22.68 -6.92 -6.86
N GLY A 315 -23.11 -7.44 -5.71
CA GLY A 315 -22.69 -8.73 -5.17
C GLY A 315 -21.30 -8.71 -4.54
N GLU A 316 -20.66 -7.55 -4.40
CA GLU A 316 -19.34 -7.42 -3.76
C GLU A 316 -19.44 -7.58 -2.24
N VAL A 317 -18.47 -8.29 -1.65
CA VAL A 317 -18.40 -8.52 -0.20
C VAL A 317 -17.42 -7.51 0.41
N GLN A 318 -17.95 -6.54 1.15
CA GLN A 318 -17.18 -5.66 2.01
C GLN A 318 -16.76 -6.44 3.27
N PRO A 319 -15.44 -6.65 3.52
CA PRO A 319 -14.98 -7.42 4.66
C PRO A 319 -15.24 -6.68 5.98
N ALA A 320 -15.53 -7.45 7.04
CA ALA A 320 -15.69 -6.92 8.39
C ALA A 320 -14.48 -6.07 8.83
N ARG A 321 -14.74 -4.98 9.56
CA ARG A 321 -13.75 -3.99 9.99
C ARG A 321 -13.61 -3.99 11.50
N TYR A 322 -12.37 -3.99 11.97
CA TYR A 322 -12.03 -4.11 13.38
C TYR A 322 -11.05 -3.02 13.83
N ALA A 323 -11.11 -2.69 15.11
CA ALA A 323 -10.16 -1.84 15.82
C ALA A 323 -9.89 -2.41 17.23
N THR A 324 -9.03 -1.77 18.02
CA THR A 324 -8.91 -2.05 19.45
C THR A 324 -9.75 -1.06 20.27
N ARG A 325 -10.25 -1.47 21.44
CA ARG A 325 -10.92 -0.54 22.40
C ARG A 325 -10.03 0.64 22.75
N GLU A 326 -8.72 0.41 22.85
CA GLU A 326 -7.72 1.44 23.11
C GLU A 326 -7.65 2.48 21.98
N MET A 327 -7.64 2.05 20.71
CA MET A 327 -7.66 2.99 19.58
C MET A 327 -9.00 3.73 19.47
N VAL A 328 -10.13 3.04 19.70
CA VAL A 328 -11.47 3.68 19.72
C VAL A 328 -11.52 4.76 20.79
N ALA A 329 -11.14 4.45 22.04
CA ALA A 329 -11.13 5.42 23.13
C ALA A 329 -10.16 6.59 22.88
N LEU A 330 -9.00 6.33 22.28
CA LEU A 330 -8.00 7.34 21.94
C LEU A 330 -8.50 8.30 20.84
N GLU A 331 -9.09 7.78 19.77
CA GLU A 331 -9.58 8.60 18.67
C GLU A 331 -10.88 9.34 19.05
N THR A 332 -11.81 8.71 19.76
CA THR A 332 -13.02 9.37 20.30
C THR A 332 -12.66 10.46 21.31
N GLY A 333 -11.84 10.17 22.32
CA GLY A 333 -11.46 11.15 23.33
C GLY A 333 -10.68 12.36 22.77
N MET A 334 -9.88 12.15 21.72
CA MET A 334 -9.22 13.21 20.95
C MET A 334 -10.23 14.07 20.17
N ALA A 335 -11.25 13.45 19.57
CA ALA A 335 -12.28 14.17 18.83
C ALA A 335 -13.17 15.01 19.77
N GLU A 336 -13.62 14.45 20.89
CA GLU A 336 -14.32 15.20 21.93
C GLU A 336 -13.47 16.36 22.48
N ALA A 337 -12.17 16.15 22.69
CA ALA A 337 -11.26 17.20 23.15
C ALA A 337 -11.18 18.34 22.12
N ALA A 338 -11.12 18.03 20.83
CA ALA A 338 -11.19 19.03 19.78
C ALA A 338 -12.55 19.77 19.78
N GLU A 339 -13.67 19.09 19.98
CA GLU A 339 -15.00 19.70 20.07
C GLU A 339 -15.14 20.62 21.30
N ARG A 340 -14.63 20.19 22.47
CA ARG A 340 -14.56 21.02 23.70
C ARG A 340 -13.65 22.23 23.53
N MET A 341 -12.49 22.06 22.91
CA MET A 341 -11.59 23.16 22.56
C MET A 341 -12.24 24.13 21.57
N HIS A 342 -13.00 23.65 20.60
CA HIS A 342 -13.67 24.48 19.60
C HIS A 342 -14.76 25.34 20.27
N ALA A 343 -15.57 24.75 21.14
CA ALA A 343 -16.54 25.47 21.97
C ALA A 343 -15.91 26.46 22.97
N ALA A 344 -14.63 26.30 23.32
CA ALA A 344 -13.92 27.17 24.26
C ALA A 344 -13.49 28.51 23.62
N ARG A 345 -14.44 29.43 23.46
CA ARG A 345 -14.22 30.76 22.85
C ARG A 345 -13.39 31.69 23.75
N ARG A 346 -12.05 31.63 23.65
CA ARG A 346 -11.08 32.34 24.53
C ARG A 346 -9.88 32.99 23.81
N HIS A 347 -9.61 32.67 22.54
CA HIS A 347 -8.35 33.01 21.86
C HIS A 347 -8.50 33.95 20.65
N GLY A 348 -9.42 34.91 20.74
CA GLY A 348 -9.75 35.81 19.64
C GLY A 348 -8.74 36.95 19.53
N ALA A 349 -8.29 37.26 18.32
CA ALA A 349 -7.54 38.48 18.05
C ALA A 349 -8.49 39.65 17.74
N ASP A 350 -8.17 40.86 18.24
CA ASP A 350 -8.91 42.07 17.89
C ASP A 350 -8.87 42.30 16.37
N ARG A 351 -10.04 42.64 15.81
CA ARG A 351 -10.25 42.82 14.37
C ARG A 351 -9.26 43.82 13.75
N ARG A 352 -8.81 44.85 14.49
CA ARG A 352 -7.83 45.84 14.04
C ARG A 352 -6.43 45.24 13.86
N HIS A 353 -6.05 44.26 14.70
CA HIS A 353 -4.80 43.53 14.53
C HIS A 353 -4.86 42.62 13.30
N VAL A 354 -5.99 41.93 13.10
CA VAL A 354 -6.25 41.04 11.95
C VAL A 354 -6.25 41.82 10.63
N GLU A 355 -7.10 42.84 10.49
CA GLU A 355 -7.20 43.67 9.28
C GLU A 355 -5.88 44.39 8.98
N GLY A 356 -5.18 44.87 10.01
CA GLY A 356 -3.85 45.46 9.86
C GLY A 356 -2.81 44.46 9.34
N ALA A 357 -2.82 43.21 9.82
CA ALA A 357 -1.89 42.17 9.39
C ALA A 357 -2.16 41.76 7.93
N MET A 358 -3.43 41.63 7.56
CA MET A 358 -3.85 41.41 6.17
C MET A 358 -3.35 42.54 5.26
N ALA A 359 -3.52 43.81 5.65
CA ALA A 359 -3.08 44.96 4.87
C ALA A 359 -1.55 45.05 4.69
N ARG A 360 -0.76 44.65 5.70
CA ARG A 360 0.71 44.58 5.61
C ARG A 360 1.17 43.38 4.77
N GLN A 361 0.53 42.22 4.92
CA GLN A 361 0.82 41.06 4.08
C GLN A 361 0.49 41.34 2.61
N ASP A 362 -0.61 42.05 2.34
CA ASP A 362 -0.95 42.56 1.01
C ASP A 362 0.12 43.49 0.44
N ALA A 363 0.65 44.43 1.25
CA ALA A 363 1.73 45.32 0.84
C ALA A 363 3.04 44.55 0.54
N ALA A 364 3.38 43.55 1.38
CA ALA A 364 4.54 42.69 1.16
C ALA A 364 4.41 41.81 -0.11
N ILE A 365 3.19 41.34 -0.42
CA ILE A 365 2.92 40.62 -1.67
C ILE A 365 3.11 41.54 -2.88
N ARG A 366 2.53 42.76 -2.87
CA ARG A 366 2.73 43.73 -3.97
C ARG A 366 4.20 44.10 -4.17
N ALA A 367 4.95 44.26 -3.08
CA ALA A 367 6.38 44.56 -3.13
C ALA A 367 7.21 43.40 -3.72
N SER A 368 6.81 42.14 -3.48
CA SER A 368 7.53 40.97 -3.99
C SER A 368 7.13 40.53 -5.41
N THR A 369 5.92 40.86 -5.88
CA THR A 369 5.48 40.55 -7.25
C THR A 369 5.66 41.71 -8.23
N GLY A 370 5.71 42.96 -7.76
CA GLY A 370 5.64 44.17 -8.59
C GLY A 370 4.24 44.47 -9.14
N GLU A 371 3.25 43.60 -8.90
CA GLU A 371 1.88 43.77 -9.38
C GLU A 371 1.04 44.58 -8.39
N ALA A 372 0.58 45.77 -8.78
CA ALA A 372 -0.22 46.64 -7.91
C ALA A 372 -1.57 46.03 -7.45
N THR A 373 -2.07 45.01 -8.15
CA THR A 373 -3.31 44.27 -7.84
C THR A 373 -3.08 43.01 -6.99
N ALA A 374 -1.84 42.61 -6.73
CA ALA A 374 -1.56 41.40 -5.97
C ALA A 374 -1.86 41.54 -4.47
N GLY A 375 -2.14 40.40 -3.84
CA GLY A 375 -2.51 40.31 -2.42
C GLY A 375 -3.13 38.96 -2.05
N LEU A 376 -3.55 38.85 -0.79
CA LEU A 376 -4.21 37.70 -0.21
C LEU A 376 -5.54 37.39 -0.93
N SER A 377 -5.74 36.11 -1.30
CA SER A 377 -6.97 35.65 -1.94
C SER A 377 -8.19 35.74 -0.99
N PRO A 378 -9.43 35.79 -1.50
CA PRO A 378 -10.63 35.77 -0.65
C PRO A 378 -10.69 34.55 0.29
N GLU A 379 -10.19 33.39 -0.16
CA GLU A 379 -10.03 32.19 0.66
C GLU A 379 -9.01 32.40 1.78
N GLN A 380 -7.81 32.91 1.46
CA GLN A 380 -6.79 33.22 2.45
C GLN A 380 -7.30 34.22 3.49
N ARG A 381 -8.04 35.26 3.08
CA ARG A 381 -8.67 36.22 4.01
C ARG A 381 -9.67 35.56 4.95
N ARG A 382 -10.52 34.64 4.44
CA ARG A 382 -11.45 33.85 5.28
C ARG A 382 -10.68 32.91 6.23
N ALA A 383 -9.61 32.27 5.76
CA ALA A 383 -8.78 31.39 6.58
C ALA A 383 -8.05 32.14 7.70
N ILE A 384 -7.50 33.33 7.44
CA ILE A 384 -6.96 34.22 8.50
C ILE A 384 -8.06 34.46 9.55
N GLY A 385 -9.23 34.95 9.13
CA GLY A 385 -10.33 35.24 10.03
C GLY A 385 -10.79 34.03 10.86
N HIS A 386 -10.85 32.84 10.25
CA HIS A 386 -11.16 31.57 10.93
C HIS A 386 -10.10 31.21 11.97
N VAL A 387 -8.81 31.19 11.62
CA VAL A 387 -7.77 30.82 12.60
C VAL A 387 -7.63 31.88 13.68
N THR A 388 -7.78 33.18 13.39
CA THR A 388 -7.76 34.25 14.41
C THR A 388 -9.05 34.35 15.23
N GLY A 389 -10.06 33.51 14.94
CA GLY A 389 -11.29 33.39 15.69
C GLY A 389 -11.09 32.93 17.15
N PRO A 390 -12.07 33.16 18.04
CA PRO A 390 -11.91 32.90 19.46
C PRO A 390 -11.86 31.42 19.86
N GLU A 391 -12.19 30.49 18.98
CA GLU A 391 -12.24 29.04 19.22
C GLU A 391 -10.85 28.51 19.65
N GLY A 392 -10.81 27.65 20.67
CA GLY A 392 -9.55 27.08 21.18
C GLY A 392 -8.87 26.09 20.24
N ILE A 393 -9.58 25.55 19.24
CA ILE A 393 -8.99 24.85 18.10
C ILE A 393 -9.61 25.28 16.78
N ALA A 394 -8.76 25.41 15.75
CA ALA A 394 -9.15 25.73 14.37
C ALA A 394 -8.40 24.81 13.39
N ALA A 395 -8.96 24.60 12.19
CA ALA A 395 -8.39 23.74 11.17
C ALA A 395 -8.36 24.42 9.79
N VAL A 396 -7.29 24.18 9.04
CA VAL A 396 -7.14 24.66 7.64
C VAL A 396 -6.71 23.49 6.76
N VAL A 397 -7.59 23.11 5.84
CA VAL A 397 -7.27 22.21 4.73
C VAL A 397 -6.90 23.08 3.54
N GLY A 398 -5.72 22.87 2.95
CA GLY A 398 -5.29 23.67 1.80
C GLY A 398 -4.40 22.93 0.84
N PHE A 399 -4.74 22.98 -0.45
CA PHE A 399 -4.09 22.21 -1.50
C PHE A 399 -2.61 22.59 -1.68
N ALA A 400 -1.89 21.74 -2.41
CA ALA A 400 -0.47 21.84 -2.71
C ALA A 400 -0.13 23.08 -3.57
N GLY A 401 -0.05 24.25 -2.95
CA GLY A 401 0.26 25.53 -3.61
C GLY A 401 -0.71 26.69 -3.30
N ALA A 402 -1.70 26.50 -2.41
CA ALA A 402 -2.71 27.51 -2.10
C ALA A 402 -2.28 28.61 -1.09
N GLY A 403 -0.96 28.74 -0.82
CA GLY A 403 -0.41 29.80 0.02
C GLY A 403 -0.67 29.69 1.53
N LYS A 404 -0.74 28.46 2.08
CA LYS A 404 -0.93 28.20 3.53
C LYS A 404 0.01 29.03 4.42
N SER A 405 1.30 29.10 4.07
CA SER A 405 2.30 29.91 4.78
C SER A 405 2.01 31.41 4.78
N THR A 406 1.54 31.95 3.65
CA THR A 406 1.21 33.38 3.48
C THR A 406 0.02 33.79 4.35
N MET A 407 -0.94 32.87 4.55
CA MET A 407 -2.03 33.00 5.52
C MET A 407 -1.48 32.98 6.96
N LEU A 408 -0.60 32.02 7.28
CA LEU A 408 -0.01 31.89 8.62
C LEU A 408 0.88 33.07 9.01
N ALA A 409 1.59 33.69 8.07
CA ALA A 409 2.39 34.89 8.32
C ALA A 409 1.54 36.06 8.87
N ALA A 410 0.38 36.30 8.26
CA ALA A 410 -0.57 37.31 8.70
C ALA A 410 -1.28 36.92 10.01
N ALA A 411 -1.66 35.65 10.18
CA ALA A 411 -2.27 35.17 11.41
C ALA A 411 -1.31 35.28 12.61
N ARG A 412 -0.03 34.92 12.42
CA ARG A 412 1.05 35.11 13.41
C ARG A 412 1.14 36.57 13.85
N GLU A 413 1.24 37.51 12.91
CA GLU A 413 1.38 38.93 13.26
C GLU A 413 0.13 39.48 13.98
N ALA A 414 -1.07 39.00 13.65
CA ALA A 414 -2.30 39.37 14.36
C ALA A 414 -2.31 38.84 15.81
N TRP A 415 -1.88 37.59 16.02
CA TRP A 415 -1.77 36.98 17.36
C TRP A 415 -0.68 37.65 18.22
N GLU A 416 0.50 37.90 17.67
CA GLU A 416 1.61 38.56 18.39
C GLU A 416 1.24 39.99 18.81
N ARG A 417 0.59 40.77 17.92
CA ARG A 417 0.09 42.12 18.25
C ARG A 417 -0.98 42.12 19.33
N GLN A 418 -1.76 41.05 19.44
CA GLN A 418 -2.71 40.84 20.53
C GLN A 418 -2.04 40.44 21.87
N GLY A 419 -0.77 40.03 21.83
CA GLY A 419 0.01 39.58 23.00
C GLY A 419 0.10 38.05 23.18
N TYR A 420 -0.37 37.26 22.21
CA TYR A 420 -0.18 35.81 22.22
C TYR A 420 1.24 35.41 21.79
N ARG A 421 1.73 34.28 22.31
CA ARG A 421 3.00 33.67 21.87
C ARG A 421 2.72 32.59 20.84
N VAL A 422 3.26 32.72 19.63
CA VAL A 422 2.98 31.81 18.51
C VAL A 422 4.14 30.82 18.35
N TYR A 423 3.81 29.53 18.27
CA TYR A 423 4.75 28.42 18.20
C TYR A 423 4.41 27.50 17.04
N GLY A 424 5.42 26.94 16.39
CA GLY A 424 5.26 26.02 15.26
C GLY A 424 5.69 24.59 15.58
N ALA A 425 4.99 23.65 14.96
CA ALA A 425 5.38 22.24 14.92
C ALA A 425 5.05 21.60 13.58
N ALA A 426 5.84 20.59 13.20
CA ALA A 426 5.56 19.73 12.06
C ALA A 426 6.16 18.33 12.29
N LEU A 427 5.77 17.34 11.49
CA LEU A 427 6.31 15.98 11.61
C LEU A 427 7.81 15.92 11.29
N SER A 428 8.26 16.64 10.27
CA SER A 428 9.66 16.62 9.79
C SER A 428 10.42 17.91 10.07
N GLY A 429 11.75 17.81 10.13
CA GLY A 429 12.63 18.97 10.29
C GLY A 429 12.58 19.94 9.12
N LYS A 430 12.37 19.42 7.90
CA LYS A 430 12.18 20.19 6.66
C LYS A 430 10.87 20.97 6.64
N ALA A 431 9.77 20.35 7.08
CA ALA A 431 8.48 21.04 7.22
C ALA A 431 8.53 22.10 8.35
N SER A 432 9.25 21.81 9.45
CA SER A 432 9.47 22.79 10.52
C SER A 432 10.27 24.01 10.03
N GLU A 433 11.31 23.80 9.22
CA GLU A 433 12.10 24.88 8.61
C GLU A 433 11.28 25.68 7.59
N GLY A 434 10.58 25.00 6.68
CA GLY A 434 9.69 25.65 5.71
C GLY A 434 8.61 26.50 6.37
N LEU A 435 8.02 26.02 7.48
CA LEU A 435 7.06 26.80 8.28
C LEU A 435 7.71 28.07 8.86
N GLU A 436 8.90 27.97 9.46
CA GLU A 436 9.61 29.12 10.04
C GLU A 436 10.05 30.12 8.95
N GLU A 437 10.67 29.66 7.87
CA GLU A 437 11.14 30.50 6.76
C GLU A 437 9.99 31.23 6.05
N SER A 438 8.83 30.59 5.88
CA SER A 438 7.72 31.14 5.08
C SER A 438 6.58 31.80 5.87
N SER A 439 6.57 31.69 7.21
CA SER A 439 5.59 32.36 8.08
C SER A 439 6.19 33.15 9.26
N CYS A 440 7.50 33.04 9.49
CA CYS A 440 8.22 33.55 10.66
C CYS A 440 7.75 32.98 12.01
N ILE A 441 7.02 31.85 12.01
CA ILE A 441 6.65 31.13 13.24
C ILE A 441 7.85 30.27 13.70
N ALA A 442 8.37 30.52 14.91
CA ALA A 442 9.47 29.74 15.49
C ALA A 442 9.06 28.26 15.67
N SER A 443 9.75 27.35 14.98
CA SER A 443 9.25 26.00 14.71
C SER A 443 10.21 24.86 15.07
N ARG A 444 9.66 23.75 15.59
CA ARG A 444 10.43 22.52 15.88
C ARG A 444 9.58 21.26 15.72
N THR A 445 10.22 20.12 15.48
CA THR A 445 9.48 18.88 15.21
C THR A 445 8.59 18.44 16.37
N LEU A 446 7.48 17.74 16.06
CA LEU A 446 6.59 17.14 17.07
C LEU A 446 7.36 16.25 18.06
N ALA A 447 8.37 15.50 17.58
CA ALA A 447 9.24 14.71 18.46
C ALA A 447 10.06 15.58 19.43
N SER A 448 10.51 16.77 19.02
CA SER A 448 11.21 17.73 19.89
C SER A 448 10.29 18.46 20.88
N TRP A 449 8.99 18.54 20.58
CA TRP A 449 7.96 19.00 21.52
C TRP A 449 7.70 17.93 22.59
N SER A 450 7.39 16.69 22.19
CA SER A 450 7.18 15.56 23.12
C SER A 450 8.36 15.36 24.07
N LEU A 451 9.59 15.26 23.54
CA LEU A 451 10.80 15.10 24.35
C LEU A 451 11.03 16.28 25.30
N GLY A 452 10.59 17.49 24.93
CA GLY A 452 10.60 18.65 25.82
C GLY A 452 9.67 18.42 27.03
N TRP A 453 8.42 18.06 26.77
CA TRP A 453 7.40 17.80 27.79
C TRP A 453 7.75 16.61 28.70
N ASP A 454 8.31 15.54 28.14
CA ASP A 454 8.77 14.36 28.87
C ASP A 454 9.90 14.70 29.86
N ASN A 455 10.74 15.70 29.54
CA ASN A 455 11.74 16.27 30.45
C ASN A 455 11.22 17.51 31.23
N GLY A 456 9.91 17.75 31.23
CA GLY A 456 9.27 18.86 31.95
C GLY A 456 9.43 20.27 31.34
N HIS A 457 10.21 20.40 30.27
CA HIS A 457 10.54 21.67 29.60
C HIS A 457 9.51 22.08 28.53
N GLY A 458 9.48 23.37 28.15
CA GLY A 458 8.74 23.85 26.99
C GLY A 458 7.23 23.60 27.03
N ARG A 459 6.63 23.67 28.22
CA ARG A 459 5.18 23.53 28.45
C ARG A 459 4.42 24.70 27.82
N LEU A 460 3.28 24.41 27.21
CA LEU A 460 2.31 25.41 26.76
C LEU A 460 1.57 26.04 27.95
N GLY A 461 1.03 27.24 27.75
CA GLY A 461 0.12 27.93 28.67
C GLY A 461 -0.98 28.72 27.93
N ARG A 462 -1.87 29.36 28.70
CA ARG A 462 -3.11 29.96 28.19
C ARG A 462 -2.95 31.08 27.15
N GLY A 463 -1.78 31.73 27.12
CA GLY A 463 -1.44 32.79 26.16
C GLY A 463 -0.76 32.30 24.87
N ASP A 464 -0.76 30.98 24.63
CA ASP A 464 0.01 30.38 23.53
C ASP A 464 -0.89 29.90 22.39
N VAL A 465 -0.39 30.04 21.16
CA VAL A 465 -0.96 29.46 19.95
C VAL A 465 0.05 28.48 19.37
N LEU A 466 -0.29 27.19 19.34
CA LEU A 466 0.51 26.16 18.68
C LEU A 466 -0.07 25.86 17.30
N VAL A 467 0.70 26.11 16.25
CA VAL A 467 0.38 25.75 14.87
C VAL A 467 1.06 24.42 14.53
N ILE A 468 0.31 23.42 14.08
CA ILE A 468 0.84 22.16 13.55
C ILE A 468 0.65 22.16 12.03
N ASP A 469 1.73 22.21 11.26
CA ASP A 469 1.71 22.13 9.79
C ASP A 469 2.03 20.71 9.28
N GLU A 470 1.61 20.43 8.04
CA GLU A 470 1.55 19.09 7.42
C GLU A 470 0.81 18.07 8.32
N ALA A 471 -0.23 18.53 9.03
CA ALA A 471 -0.98 17.77 10.03
C ALA A 471 -1.60 16.46 9.49
N GLY A 472 -1.84 16.35 8.17
CA GLY A 472 -2.29 15.13 7.50
C GLY A 472 -1.33 13.94 7.64
N MET A 473 -0.04 14.19 7.90
CA MET A 473 0.95 13.14 8.15
C MET A 473 0.98 12.62 9.60
N VAL A 474 0.25 13.26 10.53
CA VAL A 474 0.35 12.96 11.97
C VAL A 474 -0.61 11.83 12.33
N GLY A 475 -0.09 10.72 12.86
CA GLY A 475 -0.90 9.58 13.29
C GLY A 475 -1.63 9.84 14.61
N SER A 476 -2.75 9.13 14.84
CA SER A 476 -3.71 9.42 15.92
C SER A 476 -3.08 9.47 17.30
N ARG A 477 -2.23 8.49 17.66
CA ARG A 477 -1.50 8.45 18.94
C ARG A 477 -0.67 9.71 19.19
N GLN A 478 -0.09 10.29 18.13
CA GLN A 478 0.70 11.52 18.24
C GLN A 478 -0.21 12.76 18.27
N LEU A 479 -1.23 12.86 17.42
CA LEU A 479 -2.10 14.05 17.42
C LEU A 479 -2.94 14.14 18.71
N ALA A 480 -3.44 13.02 19.23
CA ALA A 480 -4.17 12.95 20.49
C ALA A 480 -3.35 13.53 21.67
N ARG A 481 -2.05 13.21 21.75
CA ARG A 481 -1.14 13.79 22.75
C ARG A 481 -1.07 15.33 22.64
N PHE A 482 -1.04 15.87 21.42
CA PHE A 482 -0.94 17.32 21.20
C PHE A 482 -2.25 18.06 21.47
N VAL A 483 -3.40 17.46 21.12
CA VAL A 483 -4.73 17.97 21.49
C VAL A 483 -4.89 17.99 23.00
N ALA A 484 -4.56 16.88 23.69
CA ALA A 484 -4.65 16.79 25.14
C ALA A 484 -3.73 17.79 25.88
N GLU A 485 -2.49 17.99 25.42
CA GLU A 485 -1.58 18.97 26.03
C GLU A 485 -2.02 20.42 25.79
N ALA A 486 -2.63 20.72 24.64
CA ALA A 486 -3.20 22.04 24.36
C ALA A 486 -4.48 22.30 25.19
N GLU A 487 -5.40 21.32 25.28
CA GLU A 487 -6.59 21.39 26.13
C GLU A 487 -6.19 21.60 27.61
N ARG A 488 -5.26 20.78 28.12
CA ARG A 488 -4.74 20.83 29.50
C ARG A 488 -4.03 22.16 29.82
N ALA A 489 -3.33 22.76 28.85
CA ALA A 489 -2.72 24.08 28.99
C ALA A 489 -3.74 25.24 28.88
N GLY A 490 -4.89 24.99 28.25
CA GLY A 490 -5.80 26.03 27.78
C GLY A 490 -5.18 26.91 26.68
N ALA A 491 -4.26 26.36 25.90
CA ALA A 491 -3.63 27.00 24.74
C ALA A 491 -4.52 26.84 23.49
N LYS A 492 -4.31 27.69 22.47
CA LYS A 492 -4.95 27.51 21.17
C LYS A 492 -4.17 26.51 20.33
N LEU A 493 -4.86 25.63 19.62
CA LEU A 493 -4.28 24.72 18.63
C LEU A 493 -4.78 25.08 17.22
N VAL A 494 -3.89 25.14 16.24
CA VAL A 494 -4.25 25.40 14.84
C VAL A 494 -3.66 24.30 13.98
N LEU A 495 -4.52 23.47 13.40
CA LEU A 495 -4.11 22.34 12.56
C LEU A 495 -4.13 22.76 11.09
N VAL A 496 -2.99 22.66 10.42
CA VAL A 496 -2.81 23.06 9.02
C VAL A 496 -2.26 21.89 8.23
N GLY A 497 -2.82 21.65 7.04
CA GLY A 497 -2.34 20.53 6.24
C GLY A 497 -3.12 20.32 4.96
N ASP A 498 -3.02 19.10 4.46
CA ASP A 498 -3.69 18.58 3.28
C ASP A 498 -3.84 17.07 3.53
N HIS A 499 -5.08 16.58 3.62
CA HIS A 499 -5.32 15.18 3.98
C HIS A 499 -5.27 14.23 2.78
N GLU A 500 -5.19 14.75 1.55
CA GLU A 500 -5.00 13.95 0.34
C GLU A 500 -3.55 13.87 -0.12
N GLN A 501 -2.62 14.61 0.49
CA GLN A 501 -1.18 14.33 0.38
C GLN A 501 -0.79 13.05 1.15
N LEU A 502 0.51 12.82 1.37
CA LEU A 502 1.01 11.57 1.93
C LEU A 502 0.40 11.28 3.31
N GLN A 503 -0.19 10.09 3.42
CA GLN A 503 -0.89 9.64 4.61
C GLN A 503 0.06 9.49 5.81
N ALA A 504 -0.51 9.56 7.01
CA ALA A 504 0.25 9.37 8.24
C ALA A 504 0.98 8.02 8.28
N ILE A 505 2.24 8.00 8.74
CA ILE A 505 3.03 6.76 8.85
C ILE A 505 2.41 5.83 9.90
N GLY A 506 2.14 6.37 11.09
CA GLY A 506 1.42 5.65 12.16
C GLY A 506 -0.08 5.50 11.88
N ALA A 507 -0.77 4.80 12.77
CA ALA A 507 -2.21 4.56 12.72
C ALA A 507 -3.07 5.82 12.52
N GLY A 508 -4.14 5.69 11.73
CA GLY A 508 -5.25 6.63 11.62
C GLY A 508 -5.11 7.74 10.57
N ALA A 509 -6.12 8.62 10.55
CA ALA A 509 -6.19 9.83 9.72
C ALA A 509 -6.77 11.01 10.53
N PRO A 510 -6.20 11.35 11.70
CA PRO A 510 -6.87 12.11 12.75
C PRO A 510 -7.10 13.59 12.37
N PHE A 511 -6.22 14.19 11.57
CA PHE A 511 -6.38 15.58 11.10
C PHE A 511 -7.66 15.74 10.27
N ARG A 512 -7.95 14.81 9.35
CA ARG A 512 -9.19 14.80 8.58
C ARG A 512 -10.41 14.66 9.50
N ALA A 513 -10.36 13.69 10.44
CA ALA A 513 -11.47 13.44 11.35
C ALA A 513 -11.81 14.64 12.24
N ILE A 514 -10.80 15.37 12.73
CA ILE A 514 -10.99 16.62 13.46
C ILE A 514 -11.55 17.71 12.53
N ALA A 515 -10.97 17.91 11.34
CA ALA A 515 -11.40 18.95 10.40
C ALA A 515 -12.80 18.72 9.80
N GLU A 516 -13.28 17.47 9.73
CA GLU A 516 -14.68 17.16 9.40
C GLU A 516 -15.65 17.48 10.58
N ARG A 517 -15.21 17.32 11.84
CA ARG A 517 -16.03 17.52 13.04
C ARG A 517 -16.13 18.98 13.50
N ILE A 518 -15.00 19.69 13.60
CA ILE A 518 -14.97 21.10 14.06
C ILE A 518 -15.16 22.12 12.91
N GLY A 519 -15.32 21.61 11.68
CA GLY A 519 -15.21 22.40 10.45
C GLY A 519 -13.77 22.84 10.17
N HIS A 520 -13.56 23.48 9.02
CA HIS A 520 -12.26 24.02 8.63
C HIS A 520 -12.41 25.17 7.63
N ALA A 521 -11.37 26.00 7.52
CA ALA A 521 -11.21 26.84 6.34
C ALA A 521 -10.55 26.04 5.20
N GLU A 522 -11.12 26.13 4.00
CA GLU A 522 -10.54 25.54 2.79
C GLU A 522 -9.72 26.59 2.00
N LEU A 523 -8.57 26.18 1.48
CA LEU A 523 -7.74 26.94 0.54
C LEU A 523 -7.50 26.11 -0.73
N SER A 524 -8.27 26.36 -1.78
CA SER A 524 -8.27 25.58 -3.03
C SER A 524 -7.83 26.36 -4.29
N ASP A 525 -7.66 27.68 -4.20
CA ASP A 525 -6.97 28.52 -5.20
C ASP A 525 -5.46 28.17 -5.30
N ILE A 526 -5.13 27.16 -6.11
CA ILE A 526 -3.74 26.72 -6.35
C ILE A 526 -3.01 27.73 -7.26
N ARG A 527 -2.10 28.52 -6.67
CA ARG A 527 -1.31 29.56 -7.37
C ARG A 527 0.10 29.11 -7.79
N ARG A 528 0.52 27.88 -7.48
CA ARG A 528 1.88 27.39 -7.75
C ARG A 528 2.20 27.28 -9.25
N GLN A 529 1.29 26.68 -10.02
CA GLN A 529 1.50 26.44 -11.44
C GLN A 529 1.27 27.71 -12.27
N ARG A 530 2.07 27.92 -13.31
CA ARG A 530 1.95 29.05 -14.24
C ARG A 530 0.81 28.83 -15.25
N GLU A 531 0.65 27.61 -15.75
CA GLU A 531 -0.41 27.26 -16.71
C GLU A 531 -1.75 26.99 -16.04
N SER A 532 -2.84 27.47 -16.65
CA SER A 532 -4.20 27.31 -16.12
C SER A 532 -4.64 25.84 -16.09
N TRP A 533 -4.35 25.07 -17.14
CA TRP A 533 -4.68 23.65 -17.21
C TRP A 533 -3.95 22.82 -16.14
N GLN A 534 -2.72 23.19 -15.79
CA GLN A 534 -1.95 22.53 -14.73
C GLN A 534 -2.53 22.81 -13.34
N ARG A 535 -3.10 24.01 -13.10
CA ARG A 535 -3.88 24.29 -11.88
C ARG A 535 -5.12 23.42 -11.81
N THR A 536 -5.91 23.35 -12.89
CA THR A 536 -7.12 22.51 -12.97
C THR A 536 -6.79 21.03 -12.72
N ALA A 537 -5.73 20.50 -13.34
CA ALA A 537 -5.29 19.12 -13.12
C ALA A 537 -4.75 18.90 -11.68
N SER A 538 -4.09 19.91 -11.08
CA SER A 538 -3.65 19.86 -9.68
C SER A 538 -4.84 19.83 -8.70
N VAL A 539 -5.92 20.56 -9.00
CA VAL A 539 -7.19 20.48 -8.26
C VAL A 539 -7.88 19.12 -8.49
N ALA A 540 -7.83 18.57 -9.69
CA ALA A 540 -8.37 17.22 -9.98
C ALA A 540 -7.67 16.15 -9.12
N PHE A 541 -6.32 16.13 -9.10
CA PHE A 541 -5.54 15.27 -8.20
C PHE A 541 -5.88 15.49 -6.71
N ALA A 542 -6.06 16.76 -6.28
CA ALA A 542 -6.41 17.10 -4.90
C ALA A 542 -7.85 16.70 -4.50
N THR A 543 -8.74 16.47 -5.47
CA THR A 543 -10.17 16.16 -5.26
C THR A 543 -10.52 14.73 -5.68
N HIS A 544 -9.57 13.81 -5.49
CA HIS A 544 -9.60 12.38 -5.85
C HIS A 544 -9.73 12.04 -7.36
N ARG A 545 -9.99 13.02 -8.23
CA ARG A 545 -10.21 12.86 -9.69
C ARG A 545 -8.86 12.73 -10.42
N THR A 546 -8.16 11.66 -10.06
CA THR A 546 -6.80 11.35 -10.54
C THR A 546 -6.82 10.92 -12.01
N ASP A 547 -7.91 10.32 -12.45
CA ASP A 547 -8.25 10.03 -13.84
C ASP A 547 -8.37 11.32 -14.69
N GLU A 548 -9.14 12.32 -14.25
CA GLU A 548 -9.19 13.63 -14.92
C GLU A 548 -7.80 14.29 -14.97
N GLY A 549 -7.04 14.22 -13.87
CA GLY A 549 -5.68 14.74 -13.79
C GLY A 549 -4.73 14.06 -14.79
N LEU A 550 -4.68 12.73 -14.81
CA LEU A 550 -3.85 11.97 -15.75
C LEU A 550 -4.30 12.19 -17.20
N ALA A 551 -5.61 12.25 -17.47
CA ALA A 551 -6.14 12.54 -18.79
C ALA A 551 -5.73 13.94 -19.30
N ALA A 552 -5.72 14.95 -18.41
CA ALA A 552 -5.23 16.28 -18.75
C ALA A 552 -3.73 16.30 -19.07
N TYR A 553 -2.88 15.60 -18.29
CA TYR A 553 -1.45 15.48 -18.60
C TYR A 553 -1.20 14.69 -19.90
N ARG A 554 -1.96 13.62 -20.16
CA ARG A 554 -1.92 12.88 -21.43
C ARG A 554 -2.27 13.77 -22.62
N ALA A 555 -3.33 14.58 -22.52
CA ALA A 555 -3.79 15.46 -23.59
C ALA A 555 -2.75 16.53 -23.98
N HIS A 556 -1.91 16.95 -23.03
CA HIS A 556 -0.81 17.90 -23.26
C HIS A 556 0.54 17.21 -23.55
N GLY A 557 0.54 15.90 -23.87
CA GLY A 557 1.76 15.14 -24.20
C GLY A 557 2.73 14.93 -23.03
N ALA A 558 2.31 15.17 -21.79
CA ALA A 558 3.14 15.14 -20.60
C ALA A 558 3.16 13.77 -19.87
N ILE A 559 2.69 12.70 -20.55
CA ILE A 559 2.85 11.31 -20.12
C ILE A 559 3.60 10.54 -21.22
N VAL A 560 4.77 10.01 -20.87
CA VAL A 560 5.70 9.31 -21.77
C VAL A 560 5.71 7.83 -21.43
N PHE A 561 5.27 6.98 -22.37
CA PHE A 561 5.46 5.53 -22.26
C PHE A 561 6.75 5.11 -22.96
N ALA A 562 7.51 4.25 -22.29
CA ALA A 562 8.64 3.52 -22.86
C ALA A 562 8.37 2.01 -22.76
N ALA A 563 9.07 1.19 -23.54
CA ALA A 563 8.79 -0.25 -23.61
C ALA A 563 8.88 -0.94 -22.24
N ASN A 564 9.95 -0.67 -21.49
CA ASN A 564 10.25 -1.27 -20.19
C ASN A 564 10.76 -0.21 -19.19
N GLY A 565 11.05 -0.64 -17.95
CA GLY A 565 11.49 0.24 -16.86
C GLY A 565 12.86 0.91 -17.07
N GLU A 566 13.75 0.30 -17.84
CA GLU A 566 15.06 0.88 -18.17
C GLU A 566 14.93 2.01 -19.19
N ALA A 567 14.21 1.75 -20.29
CA ALA A 567 13.90 2.77 -21.29
C ALA A 567 13.09 3.94 -20.70
N ALA A 568 12.27 3.69 -19.68
CA ALA A 568 11.57 4.75 -18.95
C ALA A 568 12.51 5.65 -18.13
N ARG A 569 13.54 5.09 -17.47
CA ARG A 569 14.58 5.90 -16.79
C ARG A 569 15.47 6.66 -17.78
N GLY A 570 15.89 6.01 -18.86
CA GLY A 570 16.64 6.67 -19.94
C GLY A 570 15.88 7.85 -20.56
N ALA A 571 14.54 7.77 -20.65
CA ALA A 571 13.70 8.89 -21.06
C ALA A 571 13.68 10.04 -20.04
N VAL A 572 13.58 9.75 -18.73
CA VAL A 572 13.73 10.76 -17.66
C VAL A 572 15.09 11.46 -17.76
N VAL A 573 16.18 10.69 -17.92
CA VAL A 573 17.56 11.21 -17.97
C VAL A 573 17.73 12.15 -19.16
N ARG A 574 17.33 11.72 -20.37
CA ARG A 574 17.38 12.53 -21.59
C ARG A 574 16.67 13.88 -21.42
N ASP A 575 15.44 13.86 -20.91
CA ASP A 575 14.61 15.07 -20.84
C ASP A 575 15.03 15.99 -19.69
N TYR A 576 15.52 15.43 -18.57
CA TYR A 576 16.15 16.18 -17.49
C TYR A 576 17.39 16.96 -17.96
N LEU A 577 18.24 16.33 -18.78
CA LEU A 577 19.43 16.96 -19.35
C LEU A 577 19.07 18.04 -20.38
N ALA A 578 18.11 17.77 -21.26
CA ALA A 578 17.61 18.76 -22.22
C ALA A 578 17.03 20.01 -21.52
N ASP A 579 16.32 19.84 -20.40
CA ASP A 579 15.85 20.97 -19.59
C ASP A 579 16.98 21.72 -18.89
N ARG A 580 18.00 21.01 -18.38
CA ARG A 580 19.20 21.63 -17.78
C ARG A 580 19.98 22.45 -18.80
N GLU A 581 20.08 21.98 -20.03
CA GLU A 581 20.73 22.69 -21.14
C GLU A 581 19.91 23.90 -21.60
N ALA A 582 18.59 23.76 -21.71
CA ALA A 582 17.71 24.85 -22.11
C ALA A 582 17.56 25.96 -21.06
N ARG A 583 17.65 25.63 -19.76
CA ARG A 583 17.38 26.56 -18.64
C ARG A 583 18.29 26.26 -17.43
N PRO A 584 19.60 26.56 -17.47
CA PRO A 584 20.55 26.21 -16.41
C PRO A 584 20.06 26.61 -15.00
N GLU A 585 19.66 27.88 -14.83
CA GLU A 585 19.19 28.45 -13.54
C GLU A 585 17.81 27.93 -13.06
N GLY A 586 17.08 27.16 -13.87
CA GLY A 586 15.77 26.63 -13.49
C GLY A 586 15.87 25.53 -12.43
N THR A 587 14.99 25.54 -11.42
CA THR A 587 14.98 24.50 -10.39
C THR A 587 14.29 23.23 -10.90
N ARG A 588 14.94 22.07 -10.70
CA ARG A 588 14.49 20.78 -11.24
C ARG A 588 14.75 19.63 -10.27
N VAL A 589 13.90 18.60 -10.32
CA VAL A 589 14.13 17.33 -9.59
C VAL A 589 13.51 16.14 -10.33
N ALA A 590 14.22 15.02 -10.35
CA ALA A 590 13.65 13.73 -10.73
C ALA A 590 13.04 13.03 -9.49
N MET A 591 11.93 12.34 -9.66
CA MET A 591 11.17 11.70 -8.58
C MET A 591 10.79 10.28 -8.94
N ALA A 592 10.96 9.35 -8.01
CA ALA A 592 10.44 7.99 -8.12
C ALA A 592 9.93 7.49 -6.76
N HIS A 593 9.12 6.44 -6.75
CA HIS A 593 8.66 5.85 -5.49
C HIS A 593 9.75 4.96 -4.85
N ARG A 594 10.30 4.00 -5.61
CA ARG A 594 11.26 3.01 -5.10
C ARG A 594 12.67 3.60 -4.98
N ARG A 595 13.41 3.23 -3.92
CA ARG A 595 14.81 3.66 -3.73
C ARG A 595 15.81 3.05 -4.76
N ALA A 596 15.38 2.12 -5.61
CA ALA A 596 16.21 1.56 -6.69
C ALA A 596 16.23 2.55 -7.85
N ASP A 597 15.04 2.91 -8.34
CA ASP A 597 14.85 3.91 -9.39
C ASP A 597 15.53 5.24 -9.05
N VAL A 598 15.49 5.69 -7.78
CA VAL A 598 16.21 6.89 -7.33
C VAL A 598 17.74 6.75 -7.46
N ARG A 599 18.33 5.61 -7.07
CA ARG A 599 19.78 5.38 -7.24
C ARG A 599 20.15 5.27 -8.72
N GLY A 600 19.34 4.58 -9.52
CA GLY A 600 19.50 4.48 -10.98
C GLY A 600 19.47 5.84 -11.65
N LEU A 601 18.41 6.63 -11.43
CA LEU A 601 18.28 7.98 -12.00
C LEU A 601 19.42 8.93 -11.56
N ASN A 602 19.87 8.86 -10.29
CA ASN A 602 21.04 9.63 -9.85
C ASN A 602 22.31 9.24 -10.63
N ALA A 603 22.60 7.94 -10.76
CA ALA A 603 23.78 7.45 -11.46
C ALA A 603 23.72 7.73 -12.97
N GLU A 604 22.58 7.49 -13.61
CA GLU A 604 22.35 7.69 -15.05
C GLU A 604 22.42 9.19 -15.41
N ILE A 605 21.81 10.10 -14.62
CA ILE A 605 21.94 11.55 -14.82
C ILE A 605 23.38 12.02 -14.63
N ARG A 606 24.06 11.55 -13.57
CA ARG A 606 25.44 11.96 -13.26
C ARG A 606 26.43 11.49 -14.33
N GLY A 607 26.35 10.23 -14.74
CA GLY A 607 27.21 9.67 -15.79
C GLY A 607 27.06 10.43 -17.11
N ALA A 608 25.82 10.70 -17.53
CA ALA A 608 25.55 11.46 -18.75
C ALA A 608 25.99 12.95 -18.67
N LEU A 609 26.11 13.55 -17.47
CA LEU A 609 26.75 14.85 -17.30
C LEU A 609 28.28 14.77 -17.45
N GLN A 610 28.91 13.72 -16.95
CA GLN A 610 30.35 13.49 -17.11
C GLN A 610 30.72 13.18 -18.58
N GLU A 611 29.91 12.38 -19.28
CA GLU A 611 30.08 12.08 -20.71
C GLU A 611 29.97 13.33 -21.60
N ARG A 612 29.17 14.32 -21.19
CA ARG A 612 29.03 15.62 -21.86
C ARG A 612 30.11 16.64 -21.45
N GLY A 613 31.03 16.29 -20.54
CA GLY A 613 31.98 17.23 -19.94
C GLY A 613 31.33 18.33 -19.09
N ALA A 614 30.05 18.19 -18.74
CA ALA A 614 29.28 19.15 -17.94
C ALA A 614 29.42 18.94 -16.42
N LEU A 615 30.14 17.88 -16.03
CA LEU A 615 30.58 17.56 -14.68
C LEU A 615 31.98 16.93 -14.78
N ALA A 616 32.88 17.24 -13.84
CA ALA A 616 34.23 16.68 -13.83
C ALA A 616 34.24 15.16 -13.58
N ARG A 617 35.25 14.47 -14.10
CA ARG A 617 35.47 13.03 -13.95
C ARG A 617 36.96 12.74 -13.72
N GLY A 618 37.28 11.97 -12.69
CA GLY A 618 38.65 11.71 -12.24
C GLY A 618 39.21 12.80 -11.33
N GLU A 619 40.17 12.43 -10.48
CA GLU A 619 40.70 13.30 -9.42
C GLU A 619 41.45 14.53 -9.97
N GLU A 620 42.14 14.38 -11.11
CA GLU A 620 42.82 15.46 -11.82
C GLU A 620 41.86 16.57 -12.27
N ALA A 621 40.59 16.23 -12.54
CA ALA A 621 39.54 17.17 -12.92
C ALA A 621 38.78 17.76 -11.71
N GLY A 622 39.13 17.36 -10.48
CA GLY A 622 38.50 17.84 -9.25
C GLY A 622 37.31 16.99 -8.75
N GLU A 623 37.11 15.78 -9.27
CA GLU A 623 36.25 14.79 -8.60
C GLU A 623 36.94 14.26 -7.33
N ARG A 624 36.19 13.98 -6.26
CA ARG A 624 36.71 13.35 -5.04
C ARG A 624 35.75 12.29 -4.52
N THR A 625 36.31 11.19 -4.04
CA THR A 625 35.58 10.11 -3.39
C THR A 625 35.55 10.34 -1.88
N TYR A 626 34.36 10.17 -1.28
CA TYR A 626 34.13 10.31 0.15
C TYR A 626 33.37 9.12 0.68
N ARG A 627 33.62 8.75 1.95
CA ARG A 627 32.80 7.72 2.60
C ARG A 627 31.49 8.28 3.13
N THR A 628 30.39 7.70 2.68
CA THR A 628 29.02 8.06 3.09
C THR A 628 28.34 6.88 3.80
N ASN A 629 27.15 7.11 4.36
CA ASN A 629 26.34 6.06 5.00
C ASN A 629 25.98 4.90 4.06
N ASP A 630 25.85 5.16 2.75
CA ASP A 630 25.35 4.19 1.75
C ASP A 630 26.45 3.71 0.77
N GLY A 631 27.73 3.73 1.19
CA GLY A 631 28.91 3.37 0.38
C GLY A 631 29.88 4.55 0.21
N ALA A 632 30.94 4.42 -0.60
CA ALA A 632 31.66 5.62 -1.03
C ALA A 632 30.84 6.32 -2.12
N ARG A 633 31.08 7.62 -2.29
CA ARG A 633 30.48 8.44 -3.34
C ARG A 633 31.52 9.39 -3.89
N ALA A 634 31.68 9.36 -5.22
CA ALA A 634 32.34 10.42 -5.94
C ALA A 634 31.43 11.65 -6.02
N PHE A 635 31.95 12.81 -5.64
CA PHE A 635 31.33 14.11 -5.84
C PHE A 635 32.32 15.04 -6.56
N ALA A 636 31.82 15.86 -7.47
CA ALA A 636 32.58 16.82 -8.25
C ALA A 636 31.94 18.22 -8.17
N PRO A 637 32.69 19.32 -8.38
CA PRO A 637 32.11 20.65 -8.52
C PRO A 637 30.98 20.66 -9.57
N GLY A 638 29.80 21.12 -9.16
CA GLY A 638 28.56 21.05 -9.94
C GLY A 638 27.63 19.88 -9.61
N ASP A 639 28.04 18.91 -8.79
CA ASP A 639 27.15 17.80 -8.38
C ASP A 639 25.94 18.29 -7.59
N ARG A 640 24.79 17.65 -7.80
CA ARG A 640 23.62 17.82 -6.93
C ARG A 640 23.67 16.79 -5.81
N ILE A 641 23.43 17.24 -4.57
CA ILE A 641 23.47 16.40 -3.38
C ILE A 641 22.22 16.53 -2.52
N VAL A 642 21.94 15.49 -1.72
CA VAL A 642 20.87 15.45 -0.72
C VAL A 642 21.43 15.09 0.66
N PHE A 643 21.02 15.85 1.67
CA PHE A 643 21.36 15.59 3.07
C PHE A 643 20.40 14.54 3.65
N LEU A 644 20.93 13.54 4.37
CA LEU A 644 20.18 12.37 4.83
C LEU A 644 19.87 12.36 6.35
N GLU A 645 20.57 13.14 7.16
CA GLU A 645 20.30 13.29 8.60
C GLU A 645 20.21 14.78 9.01
N ASN A 646 20.06 15.07 10.30
CA ASN A 646 19.96 16.42 10.83
C ASN A 646 21.22 16.79 11.60
N SER A 647 21.94 17.83 11.19
CA SER A 647 23.10 18.37 11.91
C SER A 647 22.87 19.81 12.32
N ARG A 648 22.87 20.07 13.64
CA ARG A 648 22.76 21.43 14.20
C ARG A 648 24.04 22.25 14.02
N THR A 649 25.21 21.60 13.97
CA THR A 649 26.51 22.27 13.80
C THR A 649 26.74 22.72 12.35
N LEU A 650 26.25 21.94 11.38
CA LEU A 650 26.32 22.27 9.96
C LEU A 650 25.10 23.06 9.44
N GLY A 651 24.03 23.18 10.22
CA GLY A 651 22.80 23.88 9.82
C GLY A 651 21.96 23.16 8.75
N VAL A 652 22.13 21.84 8.60
CA VAL A 652 21.51 21.02 7.54
C VAL A 652 20.52 19.99 8.09
N LYS A 653 19.54 19.59 7.27
CA LYS A 653 18.44 18.70 7.67
C LYS A 653 18.14 17.62 6.62
N ASN A 654 17.56 16.50 7.05
CA ASN A 654 17.21 15.38 6.18
C ASN A 654 16.21 15.80 5.09
N GLY A 655 16.58 15.61 3.83
CA GLY A 655 15.81 16.01 2.65
C GLY A 655 16.06 17.45 2.18
N MET A 656 17.03 18.15 2.77
CA MET A 656 17.61 19.37 2.20
C MET A 656 18.48 19.01 0.97
N LEU A 657 18.49 19.89 -0.02
CA LEU A 657 19.25 19.74 -1.27
C LEU A 657 20.31 20.84 -1.38
N GLY A 658 21.32 20.61 -2.21
CA GLY A 658 22.32 21.61 -2.57
C GLY A 658 23.14 21.22 -3.79
N THR A 659 24.03 22.12 -4.20
CA THR A 659 25.01 21.93 -5.28
C THR A 659 26.42 22.02 -4.71
N VAL A 660 27.30 21.08 -5.08
CA VAL A 660 28.71 21.09 -4.71
C VAL A 660 29.41 22.26 -5.41
N GLU A 661 30.02 23.16 -4.65
CA GLU A 661 30.89 24.20 -5.18
C GLU A 661 32.35 23.73 -5.24
N ARG A 662 32.78 22.94 -4.24
CA ARG A 662 34.12 22.36 -4.17
C ARG A 662 34.11 20.98 -3.55
N ALA A 663 34.87 20.07 -4.14
CA ALA A 663 35.20 18.78 -3.58
C ALA A 663 36.70 18.81 -3.21
N GLU A 664 37.00 18.90 -1.91
CA GLU A 664 38.34 18.93 -1.32
C GLU A 664 38.58 17.65 -0.49
N ASP A 665 39.82 17.28 -0.20
CA ASP A 665 40.13 15.99 0.45
C ASP A 665 39.51 15.93 1.86
N GLY A 666 38.57 14.98 2.07
CA GLY A 666 37.80 14.84 3.33
C GLY A 666 36.77 15.95 3.61
N ARG A 667 36.70 17.00 2.79
CA ARG A 667 35.80 18.15 2.95
C ARG A 667 35.03 18.49 1.67
N LEU A 668 33.72 18.60 1.77
CA LEU A 668 32.85 18.99 0.66
C LEU A 668 32.17 20.33 0.97
N THR A 669 32.34 21.32 0.10
CA THR A 669 31.67 22.62 0.20
C THR A 669 30.49 22.65 -0.76
N ALA A 670 29.29 22.90 -0.23
CA ALA A 670 28.06 22.94 -1.01
C ALA A 670 27.25 24.21 -0.72
N ARG A 671 26.63 24.76 -1.77
CA ARG A 671 25.58 25.76 -1.67
C ARG A 671 24.23 25.08 -1.52
N LEU A 672 23.51 25.39 -0.46
CA LEU A 672 22.19 24.84 -0.17
C LEU A 672 21.12 25.51 -1.05
N ASP A 673 20.03 24.78 -1.31
CA ASP A 673 18.86 25.34 -1.99
C ASP A 673 18.09 26.30 -1.07
N GLY A 674 17.70 27.46 -1.61
CA GLY A 674 16.95 28.50 -0.90
C GLY A 674 17.80 29.74 -0.57
N ALA A 675 17.13 30.84 -0.23
CA ALA A 675 17.80 32.05 0.25
C ALA A 675 18.17 31.89 1.74
N GLY A 676 19.30 32.46 2.13
CA GLY A 676 19.63 32.67 3.54
C GLY A 676 18.77 33.73 4.19
N ARG A 677 18.99 33.94 5.50
CA ARG A 677 18.54 35.18 6.14
C ARG A 677 19.19 36.36 5.40
N ASP A 678 18.40 37.41 5.19
CA ASP A 678 18.80 38.63 4.49
C ASP A 678 19.26 38.44 3.01
N GLY A 679 19.01 37.26 2.43
CA GLY A 679 19.22 36.97 1.00
C GLY A 679 20.58 36.37 0.63
N GLU A 680 21.46 36.12 1.60
CA GLU A 680 22.79 35.53 1.34
C GLU A 680 22.72 34.06 0.85
N GLU A 681 23.75 33.60 0.14
CA GLU A 681 23.87 32.20 -0.26
C GLU A 681 24.24 31.31 0.95
N ARG A 682 23.35 30.41 1.38
CA ARG A 682 23.63 29.41 2.42
C ARG A 682 24.68 28.39 1.93
N ARG A 683 25.96 28.68 2.13
CA ARG A 683 27.07 27.72 1.92
C ARG A 683 27.35 26.93 3.19
N VAL A 684 27.60 25.63 3.04
CA VAL A 684 28.02 24.71 4.11
C VAL A 684 29.32 24.00 3.72
N SER A 685 30.30 24.02 4.62
CA SER A 685 31.52 23.21 4.53
C SER A 685 31.31 21.95 5.38
N VAL A 686 31.14 20.80 4.74
CA VAL A 686 30.93 19.50 5.38
C VAL A 686 32.27 18.77 5.53
N PRO A 687 32.78 18.52 6.75
CA PRO A 687 33.78 17.48 6.97
C PRO A 687 33.05 16.14 6.85
N VAL A 688 33.28 15.40 5.76
CA VAL A 688 32.41 14.24 5.43
C VAL A 688 32.67 13.06 6.38
N ALA A 689 33.85 13.00 7.01
CA ALA A 689 34.13 12.06 8.10
C ALA A 689 33.23 12.29 9.34
N ASP A 690 32.91 13.55 9.66
CA ASP A 690 32.03 13.91 10.80
C ASP A 690 30.54 13.87 10.42
N TYR A 691 30.24 13.93 9.11
CA TYR A 691 28.88 13.90 8.58
C TYR A 691 28.83 13.08 7.26
N PRO A 692 28.84 11.73 7.33
CA PRO A 692 28.74 10.84 6.17
C PRO A 692 27.32 10.74 5.59
N ALA A 693 26.35 11.49 6.10
CA ALA A 693 24.94 11.41 5.73
C ALA A 693 24.58 12.26 4.49
N ILE A 694 25.24 11.99 3.35
CA ILE A 694 25.02 12.66 2.05
C ILE A 694 24.97 11.61 0.93
N ASP A 695 24.12 11.82 -0.07
CA ASP A 695 24.07 11.05 -1.34
C ASP A 695 23.77 12.01 -2.51
N HIS A 696 23.77 11.54 -3.76
CA HIS A 696 23.41 12.37 -4.92
C HIS A 696 21.93 12.84 -4.88
N GLY A 697 21.67 14.04 -5.42
CA GLY A 697 20.42 14.78 -5.29
C GLY A 697 19.77 15.23 -6.59
N TYR A 698 20.12 14.61 -7.74
CA TYR A 698 19.42 14.84 -9.01
C TYR A 698 18.02 14.22 -8.98
N ALA A 699 17.93 13.02 -8.40
CA ALA A 699 16.72 12.27 -8.15
C ALA A 699 16.48 12.12 -6.64
N THR A 700 15.20 12.08 -6.23
CA THR A 700 14.80 11.84 -4.83
C THR A 700 13.54 10.98 -4.76
N THR A 701 13.24 10.39 -3.59
CA THR A 701 11.96 9.72 -3.38
C THR A 701 10.82 10.75 -3.28
N ILE A 702 9.63 10.41 -3.78
CA ILE A 702 8.41 11.26 -3.67
C ILE A 702 8.16 11.70 -2.21
N HIS A 703 8.45 10.82 -1.24
CA HIS A 703 8.39 11.12 0.20
C HIS A 703 9.33 12.25 0.67
N LYS A 704 10.48 12.48 0.01
CA LYS A 704 11.44 13.55 0.34
C LYS A 704 11.11 14.90 -0.34
N THR A 705 10.22 14.91 -1.35
CA THR A 705 9.80 16.14 -2.04
C THR A 705 8.54 16.78 -1.47
N GLN A 706 7.88 16.20 -0.47
CA GLN A 706 6.83 16.91 0.28
C GLN A 706 7.35 18.24 0.86
N GLY A 707 6.49 19.25 0.90
CA GLY A 707 6.85 20.66 1.11
C GLY A 707 7.59 21.35 -0.04
N ALA A 708 8.39 20.64 -0.85
CA ALA A 708 9.20 21.25 -1.90
C ALA A 708 8.36 21.83 -3.06
N THR A 709 8.93 22.82 -3.74
CA THR A 709 8.44 23.38 -5.00
C THR A 709 9.64 23.57 -5.93
N VAL A 710 9.50 23.19 -7.20
CA VAL A 710 10.52 23.28 -8.25
C VAL A 710 9.88 23.86 -9.52
N ASP A 711 10.66 24.30 -10.50
CA ASP A 711 10.11 24.75 -11.78
C ASP A 711 9.75 23.56 -12.67
N ARG A 712 10.58 22.49 -12.69
CA ARG A 712 10.33 21.24 -13.42
C ARG A 712 10.41 19.98 -12.56
N ALA A 713 9.48 19.06 -12.81
CA ALA A 713 9.40 17.76 -12.16
C ALA A 713 9.38 16.63 -13.20
N PHE A 714 10.24 15.63 -13.03
CA PHE A 714 10.28 14.42 -13.86
C PHE A 714 9.93 13.23 -12.98
N VAL A 715 8.78 12.59 -13.21
CA VAL A 715 8.23 11.55 -12.31
C VAL A 715 8.30 10.19 -13.00
N LEU A 716 9.04 9.24 -12.44
CA LEU A 716 8.97 7.84 -12.84
C LEU A 716 7.82 7.15 -12.09
N ALA A 717 6.83 6.68 -12.84
CA ALA A 717 5.71 5.89 -12.34
C ALA A 717 6.15 4.46 -11.99
N SER A 718 5.43 3.83 -11.05
CA SER A 718 5.56 2.39 -10.76
C SER A 718 4.23 1.81 -10.31
N GLY A 719 4.03 0.52 -10.53
CA GLY A 719 2.94 -0.30 -10.02
C GLY A 719 2.79 -0.30 -8.48
N THR A 720 3.75 0.29 -7.76
CA THR A 720 3.69 0.50 -6.31
C THR A 720 2.98 1.79 -5.89
N MET A 721 2.77 2.76 -6.81
CA MET A 721 2.14 4.05 -6.49
C MET A 721 0.62 3.94 -6.22
N ASP A 722 0.06 5.03 -5.69
CA ASP A 722 -1.35 5.25 -5.40
C ASP A 722 -1.73 6.72 -5.69
N ARG A 723 -2.98 7.13 -5.40
CA ARG A 723 -3.44 8.51 -5.64
C ARG A 723 -2.70 9.56 -4.83
N HIS A 724 -2.28 9.24 -3.61
CA HIS A 724 -1.61 10.17 -2.69
C HIS A 724 -0.18 10.44 -3.15
N LEU A 725 0.56 9.40 -3.55
CA LEU A 725 1.86 9.51 -4.19
C LEU A 725 1.76 10.24 -5.54
N THR A 726 0.71 10.01 -6.32
CA THR A 726 0.48 10.66 -7.62
C THR A 726 0.24 12.16 -7.46
N TYR A 727 -0.72 12.57 -6.62
CA TYR A 727 -0.99 13.98 -6.30
C TYR A 727 0.27 14.67 -5.76
N VAL A 728 1.02 14.01 -4.87
CA VAL A 728 2.24 14.58 -4.28
C VAL A 728 3.35 14.74 -5.31
N ALA A 729 3.58 13.77 -6.19
CA ALA A 729 4.61 13.87 -7.23
C ALA A 729 4.24 14.91 -8.31
N MET A 730 3.01 14.85 -8.83
CA MET A 730 2.59 15.68 -9.96
C MET A 730 2.48 17.16 -9.63
N THR A 731 2.26 17.57 -8.36
CA THR A 731 2.01 18.97 -7.99
C THR A 731 3.23 19.78 -7.54
N ARG A 732 4.47 19.25 -7.61
CA ARG A 732 5.68 19.98 -7.15
C ARG A 732 6.19 21.06 -8.11
N HIS A 733 5.81 21.00 -9.38
CA HIS A 733 6.27 21.92 -10.41
C HIS A 733 5.58 23.30 -10.38
N ARG A 734 6.24 24.32 -10.94
CA ARG A 734 5.65 25.59 -11.35
C ARG A 734 5.37 25.65 -12.86
N ASP A 735 6.21 25.03 -13.69
CA ASP A 735 6.16 25.18 -15.16
C ASP A 735 5.69 23.93 -15.90
N ALA A 736 6.14 22.74 -15.47
CA ALA A 736 5.58 21.46 -15.92
C ALA A 736 6.02 20.29 -15.04
N ALA A 737 5.18 19.28 -14.95
CA ALA A 737 5.58 17.92 -14.61
C ALA A 737 5.47 17.01 -15.85
N GLN A 738 6.34 16.02 -15.95
CA GLN A 738 6.27 14.94 -16.95
C GLN A 738 6.29 13.59 -16.24
N LEU A 739 5.40 12.68 -16.64
CA LEU A 739 5.24 11.35 -16.03
C LEU A 739 5.74 10.27 -17.00
N TYR A 740 6.62 9.39 -16.53
CA TYR A 740 7.31 8.37 -17.32
C TYR A 740 6.90 6.98 -16.85
N ALA A 741 6.45 6.12 -17.76
CA ALA A 741 5.88 4.81 -17.44
C ALA A 741 6.46 3.69 -18.31
N SER A 742 6.70 2.53 -17.68
CA SER A 742 7.00 1.28 -18.36
C SER A 742 5.70 0.68 -18.91
N ALA A 743 5.59 0.48 -20.22
CA ALA A 743 4.42 -0.15 -20.84
C ALA A 743 4.23 -1.58 -20.29
N GLU A 744 5.31 -2.37 -20.28
CA GLU A 744 5.37 -3.72 -19.69
C GLU A 744 4.81 -3.78 -18.25
N GLU A 745 5.21 -2.86 -17.37
CA GLU A 745 4.79 -2.86 -15.94
C GLU A 745 3.28 -2.61 -15.79
N PHE A 746 2.71 -1.71 -16.60
CA PHE A 746 1.30 -1.34 -16.49
C PHE A 746 0.34 -2.17 -17.36
N GLU A 747 0.82 -2.80 -18.44
CA GLU A 747 -0.01 -3.76 -19.20
C GLU A 747 -0.25 -5.05 -18.43
N GLY A 748 0.73 -5.54 -17.66
CA GLY A 748 0.53 -6.67 -16.75
C GLY A 748 -0.53 -6.37 -15.66
N LEU A 749 -0.54 -5.15 -15.12
CA LEU A 749 -1.52 -4.73 -14.10
C LEU A 749 -2.94 -4.61 -14.68
N ALA A 750 -3.09 -4.10 -15.92
CA ALA A 750 -4.36 -4.00 -16.62
C ALA A 750 -5.04 -5.36 -16.90
N ALA A 751 -4.29 -6.46 -16.87
CA ALA A 751 -4.81 -7.81 -17.01
C ALA A 751 -5.21 -8.47 -15.66
N GLY A 752 -4.67 -8.00 -14.54
CA GLY A 752 -4.92 -8.56 -13.20
C GLY A 752 -6.06 -7.89 -12.43
N GLU A 753 -6.21 -6.57 -12.55
CA GLU A 753 -7.26 -5.81 -11.85
C GLU A 753 -8.58 -5.84 -12.65
N GLY A 754 -9.39 -6.89 -12.43
CA GLY A 754 -10.70 -7.09 -13.06
C GLY A 754 -11.81 -6.07 -12.69
N GLY A 755 -11.43 -4.88 -12.21
CA GLY A 755 -12.35 -3.81 -11.84
C GLY A 755 -12.88 -3.07 -13.07
N ARG A 756 -14.21 -2.87 -13.13
CA ARG A 756 -14.83 -2.03 -14.15
C ARG A 756 -14.56 -0.56 -13.83
N THR A 757 -13.68 0.10 -14.59
CA THR A 757 -13.60 1.56 -14.54
C THR A 757 -14.91 2.17 -15.05
N HIS A 758 -15.37 3.26 -14.42
CA HIS A 758 -16.58 3.96 -14.86
C HIS A 758 -16.37 4.80 -16.14
N SER A 759 -15.12 4.91 -16.61
CA SER A 759 -14.73 5.56 -17.86
C SER A 759 -15.09 4.72 -19.11
N GLN A 760 -16.38 4.46 -19.34
CA GLN A 760 -16.90 4.26 -20.70
C GLN A 760 -16.94 5.60 -21.47
N ALA A 761 -15.77 6.23 -21.57
CA ALA A 761 -15.52 7.39 -22.41
C ALA A 761 -14.89 6.92 -23.73
N GLU A 762 -15.33 7.49 -24.84
CA GLU A 762 -14.95 7.04 -26.18
C GLU A 762 -13.51 7.44 -26.52
N GLY A 763 -12.70 6.49 -27.00
CA GLY A 763 -11.46 6.78 -27.74
C GLY A 763 -10.14 6.18 -27.21
N GLY A 764 -9.55 5.30 -28.02
CA GLY A 764 -8.10 5.23 -28.30
C GLY A 764 -7.08 4.87 -27.20
N ALA A 765 -7.46 4.75 -25.92
CA ALA A 765 -6.50 4.54 -24.84
C ALA A 765 -5.79 3.17 -24.89
N SER A 766 -4.44 3.18 -24.81
CA SER A 766 -3.63 1.96 -24.78
C SER A 766 -3.90 1.11 -23.52
N PRO A 767 -3.60 -0.21 -23.55
CA PRO A 767 -3.68 -1.04 -22.35
C PRO A 767 -2.75 -0.51 -21.24
N ALA A 768 -1.52 -0.12 -21.59
CA ALA A 768 -0.56 0.48 -20.66
C ALA A 768 -1.12 1.69 -19.91
N TYR A 769 -1.82 2.59 -20.62
CA TYR A 769 -2.41 3.77 -20.00
C TYR A 769 -3.58 3.42 -19.06
N ARG A 770 -4.40 2.40 -19.40
CA ARG A 770 -5.49 1.98 -18.51
C ARG A 770 -4.99 1.34 -17.22
N GLY A 771 -3.91 0.55 -17.28
CA GLY A 771 -3.22 0.04 -16.10
C GLY A 771 -2.57 1.14 -15.25
N LEU A 772 -1.97 2.15 -15.89
CA LEU A 772 -1.46 3.34 -15.21
C LEU A 772 -2.58 4.11 -14.50
N GLU A 773 -3.68 4.41 -15.19
CA GLU A 773 -4.83 5.16 -14.65
C GLU A 773 -5.47 4.45 -13.47
N ALA A 774 -5.79 3.16 -13.60
CA ALA A 774 -6.36 2.36 -12.51
C ALA A 774 -5.44 2.33 -11.28
N ARG A 775 -4.14 2.04 -11.48
CA ARG A 775 -3.19 1.89 -10.39
C ARG A 775 -2.87 3.20 -9.68
N LEU A 776 -2.68 4.29 -10.41
CA LEU A 776 -2.39 5.60 -9.83
C LEU A 776 -3.64 6.27 -9.24
N SER A 777 -4.85 5.90 -9.66
CA SER A 777 -6.10 6.39 -9.05
C SER A 777 -6.52 5.60 -7.80
N ARG A 778 -5.88 4.45 -7.52
CA ARG A 778 -6.17 3.60 -6.35
C ARG A 778 -6.06 4.38 -5.04
N SER A 779 -7.05 4.23 -4.17
CA SER A 779 -7.05 4.83 -2.84
C SER A 779 -6.10 4.11 -1.89
N GLY A 780 -5.24 4.88 -1.22
CA GLY A 780 -4.44 4.46 -0.07
C GLY A 780 -4.86 5.12 1.25
N ALA A 781 -5.99 5.86 1.25
CA ALA A 781 -6.40 6.72 2.34
C ALA A 781 -6.67 5.94 3.64
N LYS A 782 -5.97 6.30 4.73
CA LYS A 782 -6.12 5.59 6.01
C LYS A 782 -7.52 5.73 6.61
N ALA A 783 -7.93 4.72 7.36
CA ALA A 783 -9.17 4.69 8.12
C ALA A 783 -8.91 4.98 9.60
N THR A 784 -9.85 5.69 10.22
CA THR A 784 -9.95 5.96 11.66
C THR A 784 -11.19 5.25 12.20
N THR A 785 -11.25 4.94 13.49
CA THR A 785 -12.46 4.41 14.12
C THR A 785 -13.63 5.40 13.99
N LEU A 786 -13.32 6.70 13.91
CA LEU A 786 -14.28 7.80 13.72
C LEU A 786 -14.95 7.83 12.34
N ASP A 787 -14.47 7.03 11.37
CA ASP A 787 -15.16 6.80 10.10
C ASP A 787 -16.39 5.88 10.28
N TYR A 788 -16.49 5.18 11.41
CA TYR A 788 -17.52 4.19 11.71
C TYR A 788 -18.38 4.69 12.89
N PRO A 789 -19.67 4.99 12.71
CA PRO A 789 -20.54 5.36 13.82
C PRO A 789 -20.70 4.17 14.78
N GLU A 790 -20.76 4.45 16.09
CA GLU A 790 -20.90 3.42 17.12
C GLU A 790 -22.21 2.64 16.93
N MET A 791 -22.14 1.30 16.91
CA MET A 791 -23.30 0.45 16.59
C MET A 791 -24.45 0.53 17.61
N ASP A 792 -24.19 1.02 18.82
CA ASP A 792 -25.24 1.28 19.81
C ASP A 792 -26.21 2.37 19.33
N ALA A 793 -25.83 3.18 18.34
CA ALA A 793 -26.72 4.05 17.57
C ALA A 793 -27.54 3.25 16.53
N ALA A 794 -28.36 2.29 16.99
CA ALA A 794 -29.34 1.56 16.19
C ALA A 794 -30.56 2.42 15.81
N GLY A 795 -30.32 3.63 15.29
CA GLY A 795 -31.31 4.62 14.86
C GLY A 795 -31.44 4.69 13.33
N PRO A 796 -32.49 5.36 12.81
CA PRO A 796 -32.79 5.43 11.38
C PRO A 796 -31.76 6.19 10.55
N ASP A 797 -30.89 6.99 11.18
CA ASP A 797 -29.94 7.88 10.48
C ASP A 797 -28.64 7.19 10.03
N ALA A 798 -28.45 5.90 10.38
CA ALA A 798 -27.22 5.16 10.09
C ALA A 798 -26.91 5.04 8.58
N GLU A 799 -27.93 4.94 7.72
CA GLU A 799 -27.74 4.96 6.26
C GLU A 799 -27.36 6.36 5.75
N GLY A 800 -27.93 7.43 6.34
CA GLY A 800 -27.57 8.81 6.01
C GLY A 800 -26.12 9.15 6.37
N ALA A 801 -25.65 8.66 7.53
CA ALA A 801 -24.24 8.76 7.92
C ALA A 801 -23.31 8.02 6.94
N MET A 802 -23.68 6.81 6.53
CA MET A 802 -22.94 5.99 5.57
C MET A 802 -22.90 6.62 4.16
N GLN A 803 -24.01 7.19 3.69
CA GLN A 803 -24.07 7.91 2.42
C GLN A 803 -23.22 9.19 2.46
N GLY A 804 -23.31 9.98 3.52
CA GLY A 804 -22.47 11.16 3.68
C GLY A 804 -20.97 10.82 3.72
N PHE A 805 -20.59 9.71 4.36
CA PHE A 805 -19.23 9.16 4.35
C PHE A 805 -18.78 8.76 2.93
N ALA A 806 -19.62 8.04 2.19
CA ALA A 806 -19.33 7.58 0.83
C ALA A 806 -19.13 8.75 -0.15
N GLU A 807 -19.97 9.78 -0.04
CA GLU A 807 -19.87 11.01 -0.84
C GLU A 807 -18.62 11.81 -0.46
N ARG A 808 -18.31 12.01 0.84
CA ARG A 808 -17.10 12.73 1.29
C ARG A 808 -15.78 12.02 0.95
N ARG A 809 -15.75 10.68 0.89
CA ARG A 809 -14.54 9.92 0.49
C ARG A 809 -14.36 9.75 -1.03
N GLY A 810 -15.28 10.27 -1.85
CA GLY A 810 -15.26 10.09 -3.32
C GLY A 810 -15.55 8.67 -3.79
N ILE A 811 -16.10 7.80 -2.92
CA ILE A 811 -16.36 6.38 -3.21
C ILE A 811 -17.85 6.07 -3.43
N ALA A 812 -18.73 7.07 -3.43
CA ALA A 812 -20.17 6.91 -3.67
C ALA A 812 -20.47 6.09 -4.94
N ALA A 813 -19.77 6.36 -6.05
CA ALA A 813 -19.92 5.59 -7.29
C ALA A 813 -19.52 4.10 -7.13
N MET A 814 -18.43 3.83 -6.40
CA MET A 814 -17.97 2.45 -6.09
C MET A 814 -18.97 1.70 -5.18
N LEU A 815 -19.78 2.44 -4.42
CA LEU A 815 -20.85 1.91 -3.55
C LEU A 815 -22.24 2.00 -4.19
N GLY A 816 -22.35 2.29 -5.49
CA GLY A 816 -23.62 2.42 -6.22
C GLY A 816 -24.48 3.63 -5.85
N ILE A 817 -24.02 4.48 -4.92
CA ILE A 817 -24.72 5.66 -4.40
C ILE A 817 -24.62 6.79 -5.43
N ARG A 818 -25.78 7.29 -5.88
CA ARG A 818 -25.89 8.44 -6.79
C ARG A 818 -26.08 9.71 -5.97
N SER A 819 -25.15 10.66 -6.09
CA SER A 819 -25.21 11.93 -5.37
C SER A 819 -26.37 12.81 -5.85
N GLY A 820 -27.12 13.39 -4.91
CA GLY A 820 -28.28 14.24 -5.18
C GLY A 820 -27.97 15.73 -5.43
N ILE A 821 -26.70 16.14 -5.29
CA ILE A 821 -26.30 17.55 -5.27
C ILE A 821 -26.10 18.08 -6.70
N ALA A 822 -27.19 18.55 -7.31
CA ALA A 822 -27.14 19.26 -8.57
C ALA A 822 -26.55 20.67 -8.39
N VAL A 823 -25.30 20.88 -8.85
CA VAL A 823 -24.77 22.23 -9.06
C VAL A 823 -25.63 22.93 -10.10
N ARG A 824 -26.36 23.97 -9.69
CA ARG A 824 -27.17 24.79 -10.60
C ARG A 824 -26.27 25.58 -11.56
N ARG A 825 -26.01 25.01 -12.73
CA ARG A 825 -25.71 25.82 -13.93
C ARG A 825 -27.01 26.45 -14.42
N GLU A 826 -27.04 27.76 -14.57
CA GLU A 826 -28.08 28.41 -15.36
C GLU A 826 -27.80 28.19 -16.86
N PRO A 827 -28.76 27.69 -17.66
CA PRO A 827 -28.52 27.37 -19.05
C PRO A 827 -28.80 28.58 -19.95
N GLY A 828 -27.75 29.31 -20.38
CA GLY A 828 -27.96 30.38 -21.38
C GLY A 828 -26.87 31.44 -21.56
N ALA A 829 -25.59 31.08 -21.69
CA ALA A 829 -24.56 32.02 -22.14
C ALA A 829 -23.41 31.30 -22.87
N GLU A 830 -23.25 31.56 -24.18
CA GLU A 830 -22.01 31.26 -24.91
C GLU A 830 -21.01 32.43 -24.82
N PRO A 831 -19.69 32.18 -24.93
CA PRO A 831 -18.67 33.19 -24.70
C PRO A 831 -18.54 34.17 -25.87
N SER A 832 -18.99 35.41 -25.68
CA SER A 832 -18.73 36.52 -26.62
C SER A 832 -17.45 37.28 -26.28
N ALA A 833 -16.74 37.75 -27.30
CA ALA A 833 -15.40 38.33 -27.19
C ALA A 833 -15.38 39.79 -26.69
N ALA A 834 -14.22 40.23 -26.22
CA ALA A 834 -14.04 41.53 -25.56
C ALA A 834 -14.24 42.75 -26.47
N ARG A 835 -14.88 43.79 -25.91
CA ARG A 835 -14.66 45.22 -26.18
C ARG A 835 -15.19 46.02 -24.99
N GLY A 836 -14.31 46.68 -24.24
CA GLY A 836 -14.66 47.37 -22.99
C GLY A 836 -14.92 48.86 -23.13
N ARG A 837 -15.31 49.50 -22.03
CA ARG A 837 -15.18 50.95 -21.77
C ARG A 837 -15.07 51.22 -20.25
N THR A 838 -14.00 51.93 -19.92
CA THR A 838 -13.79 52.87 -18.79
C THR A 838 -15.04 53.72 -18.45
N LEU A 839 -15.26 54.27 -17.24
CA LEU A 839 -14.44 54.70 -16.07
C LEU A 839 -15.24 54.40 -14.74
N GLU A 840 -14.63 54.02 -13.60
CA GLU A 840 -13.97 54.82 -12.52
C GLU A 840 -14.93 55.66 -11.60
N PRO A 841 -14.62 55.95 -10.30
CA PRO A 841 -15.50 55.53 -9.19
C PRO A 841 -15.76 56.61 -8.08
N PHE A 842 -15.78 56.19 -6.79
CA PHE A 842 -16.00 56.92 -5.52
C PHE A 842 -17.48 57.19 -5.12
N GLY A 843 -17.84 57.32 -3.83
CA GLY A 843 -17.04 57.35 -2.59
C GLY A 843 -17.83 57.02 -1.29
N VAL A 844 -17.19 57.21 -0.12
CA VAL A 844 -17.66 56.82 1.24
C VAL A 844 -18.15 58.06 2.04
N PRO A 845 -19.15 57.97 2.95
CA PRO A 845 -19.93 59.14 3.39
C PRO A 845 -19.49 59.79 4.72
N SER A 846 -20.03 60.98 5.02
CA SER A 846 -19.96 61.66 6.35
C SER A 846 -21.15 62.61 6.60
N ASP A 847 -21.71 62.50 7.80
CA ASP A 847 -22.77 63.27 8.51
C ASP A 847 -22.48 64.80 8.70
N PRO A 848 -23.31 65.65 9.38
CA PRO A 848 -24.49 65.36 10.25
C PRO A 848 -25.70 66.35 10.21
N GLU A 849 -26.65 66.16 11.16
CA GLU A 849 -27.61 67.15 11.75
C GLU A 849 -28.80 67.69 10.89
N THR A 850 -30.04 67.91 11.37
CA THR A 850 -30.84 67.69 12.63
C THR A 850 -32.34 67.36 12.22
N VAL A 851 -33.46 67.37 12.98
CA VAL A 851 -33.88 67.67 14.38
C VAL A 851 -35.24 66.99 14.74
N HIS A 852 -35.50 66.65 16.02
CA HIS A 852 -36.82 66.32 16.68
C HIS A 852 -37.72 65.19 16.06
N ASP A 853 -38.69 64.54 16.74
CA ASP A 853 -39.18 64.55 18.15
C ASP A 853 -39.65 63.13 18.62
N ARG A 854 -39.93 63.00 19.93
CA ARG A 854 -40.64 61.97 20.75
C ARG A 854 -41.38 60.75 20.14
N GLY A 855 -41.35 59.66 20.93
CA GLY A 855 -42.49 58.73 21.17
C GLY A 855 -42.34 57.32 20.55
N ALA A 856 -42.14 56.18 21.24
CA ALA A 856 -42.48 55.62 22.56
C ALA A 856 -43.73 54.69 22.57
N ALA A 857 -43.54 53.45 23.06
CA ALA A 857 -44.53 52.36 23.22
C ALA A 857 -45.15 51.76 21.92
N GLY A 858 -45.64 50.50 21.90
CA GLY A 858 -45.49 49.45 22.91
C GLY A 858 -46.32 48.15 22.67
N ALA A 859 -45.68 47.01 22.94
CA ALA A 859 -46.24 45.77 23.50
C ALA A 859 -47.54 45.07 22.97
N THR A 860 -47.34 43.89 22.38
CA THR A 860 -48.04 42.59 22.67
C THR A 860 -49.47 42.26 22.13
N ARG A 861 -49.72 40.93 22.13
CA ARG A 861 -51.00 40.15 22.13
C ARG A 861 -51.71 39.77 20.80
N GLN A 862 -51.56 38.47 20.48
CA GLN A 862 -52.60 37.58 19.91
C GLN A 862 -53.75 37.32 20.95
N PRO A 863 -54.84 36.52 20.71
CA PRO A 863 -55.20 35.70 19.53
C PRO A 863 -56.72 35.61 19.14
N ARG A 864 -57.03 34.77 18.12
CA ARG A 864 -58.27 33.97 17.83
C ARG A 864 -59.53 34.61 17.15
N ARG A 865 -59.96 33.91 16.07
CA ARG A 865 -61.33 33.57 15.53
C ARG A 865 -62.51 34.56 15.71
N GLY A 866 -63.40 34.81 14.72
CA GLY A 866 -63.55 34.31 13.34
C GLY A 866 -65.03 34.37 12.83
N LEU A 867 -65.29 33.91 11.59
CA LEU A 867 -66.60 33.67 10.90
C LEU A 867 -67.50 34.85 10.45
N PHE A 868 -67.71 34.97 9.13
CA PHE A 868 -68.94 35.35 8.38
C PHE A 868 -68.62 35.26 6.85
N ALA A 869 -69.55 35.17 5.90
CA ALA A 869 -70.50 34.07 5.61
C ALA A 869 -70.80 34.03 4.09
N GLY A 870 -71.25 32.89 3.52
CA GLY A 870 -71.57 32.81 2.08
C GLY A 870 -72.00 31.43 1.55
N LEU A 871 -73.27 31.04 1.75
CA LEU A 871 -73.92 29.89 1.06
C LEU A 871 -74.40 30.35 -0.35
N LYS A 872 -74.76 29.50 -1.34
CA LYS A 872 -75.66 28.32 -1.36
C LYS A 872 -75.34 27.38 -2.53
N LEU A 873 -75.26 26.05 -2.31
CA LEU A 873 -76.28 24.99 -2.54
C LEU A 873 -76.61 24.67 -4.01
N GLY A 874 -76.77 23.40 -4.43
CA GLY A 874 -76.54 22.12 -3.72
C GLY A 874 -77.54 20.99 -4.07
N ARG A 875 -77.46 19.90 -3.28
CA ARG A 875 -78.31 18.67 -3.31
C ARG A 875 -78.05 17.70 -4.49
N GLY A 876 -78.06 16.37 -4.29
CA GLY A 876 -78.31 15.61 -3.06
C GLY A 876 -77.90 14.13 -3.13
N THR A 877 -77.84 13.48 -1.96
CA THR A 877 -77.50 12.06 -1.68
C THR A 877 -78.79 11.25 -1.38
N PRO A 878 -78.79 9.94 -0.99
CA PRO A 878 -77.70 8.98 -0.73
C PRO A 878 -77.96 7.51 -1.24
N THR A 879 -77.10 6.57 -0.79
CA THR A 879 -77.28 5.09 -0.73
C THR A 879 -77.10 4.22 -1.99
N GLY A 880 -76.53 3.01 -1.81
CA GLY A 880 -76.45 1.97 -2.85
C GLY A 880 -75.14 1.16 -2.91
N GLN A 881 -75.10 0.01 -2.23
CA GLN A 881 -74.25 -1.17 -2.56
C GLN A 881 -75.23 -2.36 -2.81
N PRO A 882 -74.86 -3.50 -3.43
CA PRO A 882 -73.56 -3.89 -4.03
C PRO A 882 -73.67 -4.52 -5.46
N ALA A 883 -72.56 -5.11 -5.93
CA ALA A 883 -72.45 -6.36 -6.72
C ALA A 883 -72.81 -6.43 -8.24
N SER A 884 -71.83 -6.99 -8.99
CA SER A 884 -71.93 -7.98 -10.09
C SER A 884 -72.80 -7.76 -11.35
N GLY A 885 -72.27 -8.13 -12.52
CA GLY A 885 -73.08 -8.53 -13.69
C GLY A 885 -72.38 -8.37 -15.05
N HIS A 886 -72.27 -9.45 -15.82
CA HIS A 886 -71.82 -9.39 -17.23
C HIS A 886 -72.94 -8.86 -18.16
N GLY A 887 -72.58 -8.23 -19.28
CA GLY A 887 -73.57 -7.89 -20.32
C GLY A 887 -73.05 -7.03 -21.49
N ALA A 888 -72.50 -7.69 -22.51
CA ALA A 888 -72.53 -7.19 -23.90
C ALA A 888 -73.83 -7.72 -24.58
N PRO A 889 -74.20 -7.42 -25.85
CA PRO A 889 -73.39 -6.87 -26.95
C PRO A 889 -74.12 -5.95 -27.99
N VAL A 890 -73.46 -5.78 -29.15
CA VAL A 890 -73.95 -5.42 -30.52
C VAL A 890 -74.05 -3.93 -30.91
N GLU A 891 -73.50 -3.62 -32.09
CA GLU A 891 -73.59 -2.38 -32.88
C GLU A 891 -74.90 -2.36 -33.74
N PRO A 892 -75.08 -1.52 -34.80
CA PRO A 892 -74.42 -1.76 -36.10
C PRO A 892 -74.18 -0.54 -37.04
N GLU A 893 -73.52 -0.83 -38.17
CA GLU A 893 -73.41 -0.09 -39.45
C GLU A 893 -72.55 1.22 -39.50
N GLY A 894 -71.74 1.46 -40.55
CA GLY A 894 -71.28 0.57 -41.63
C GLY A 894 -71.07 1.26 -43.00
N GLN A 895 -70.15 0.73 -43.83
CA GLN A 895 -70.21 0.84 -45.31
C GLN A 895 -69.28 -0.15 -46.04
N ARG A 896 -69.49 -0.32 -47.36
CA ARG A 896 -68.87 -1.31 -48.27
C ARG A 896 -67.99 -0.56 -49.32
N LEU A 897 -67.17 -1.15 -50.22
CA LEU A 897 -67.32 -2.33 -51.10
C LEU A 897 -65.94 -2.87 -51.59
N ALA A 898 -65.92 -3.98 -52.35
CA ALA A 898 -64.72 -4.69 -52.86
C ALA A 898 -64.77 -4.80 -54.44
N PRO A 899 -64.36 -5.86 -55.22
CA PRO A 899 -63.90 -7.24 -54.89
C PRO A 899 -62.92 -7.98 -55.88
N ARG A 900 -62.65 -9.29 -55.62
CA ARG A 900 -62.25 -10.42 -56.55
C ARG A 900 -60.76 -10.55 -57.00
N LYS A 901 -60.19 -11.74 -57.33
CA LYS A 901 -60.62 -13.18 -57.28
C LYS A 901 -59.43 -14.17 -57.40
N ARG A 902 -59.48 -15.32 -56.66
CA ARG A 902 -59.03 -16.73 -56.94
C ARG A 902 -57.63 -17.02 -57.56
N GLY A 903 -57.04 -18.22 -57.43
CA GLY A 903 -57.46 -19.48 -56.79
C GLY A 903 -56.27 -20.47 -56.67
N MET A 904 -56.30 -21.39 -55.69
CA MET A 904 -56.67 -22.83 -55.83
C MET A 904 -55.49 -23.75 -56.21
N PHE A 905 -55.34 -24.82 -55.42
CA PHE A 905 -54.28 -25.85 -55.45
C PHE A 905 -53.58 -26.13 -56.79
N ASP A 906 -52.25 -26.01 -56.77
CA ASP A 906 -51.37 -27.02 -57.35
C ASP A 906 -50.13 -27.15 -56.44
N GLY A 907 -49.50 -28.33 -56.34
CA GLY A 907 -48.53 -28.61 -55.29
C GLY A 907 -47.52 -29.70 -55.60
N LEU A 908 -46.23 -29.40 -55.40
CA LEU A 908 -45.13 -30.36 -55.57
C LEU A 908 -43.95 -30.04 -54.64
N LYS A 909 -43.29 -31.09 -54.15
CA LYS A 909 -42.10 -31.01 -53.28
C LYS A 909 -40.85 -30.67 -54.08
N ARG A 910 -39.87 -30.01 -53.44
CA ARG A 910 -38.46 -30.46 -53.39
C ARG A 910 -37.57 -29.58 -52.51
N ASP A 911 -36.64 -30.21 -51.80
CA ASP A 911 -35.50 -29.55 -51.17
C ASP A 911 -34.45 -29.16 -52.21
N ALA A 912 -33.93 -27.93 -52.12
CA ALA A 912 -32.61 -27.53 -52.61
C ALA A 912 -32.24 -26.17 -52.01
N GLY A 913 -31.17 -26.09 -51.21
CA GLY A 913 -30.71 -24.82 -50.64
C GLY A 913 -29.86 -24.00 -51.60
N ARG A 914 -30.00 -22.67 -51.59
CA ARG A 914 -28.98 -21.72 -52.05
C ARG A 914 -29.04 -20.42 -51.25
N ARG A 915 -27.86 -19.89 -50.89
CA ARG A 915 -27.71 -18.58 -50.24
C ARG A 915 -27.85 -17.45 -51.28
N ALA A 916 -28.63 -16.40 -50.98
CA ALA A 916 -28.28 -15.00 -51.27
C ALA A 916 -29.30 -14.00 -50.67
N ALA A 917 -28.77 -12.92 -50.08
CA ALA A 917 -29.32 -11.56 -49.97
C ALA A 917 -30.85 -11.34 -49.77
N SER A 918 -31.26 -11.08 -48.52
CA SER A 918 -32.40 -10.19 -48.21
C SER A 918 -32.35 -9.62 -46.77
N GLU A 919 -31.19 -9.16 -46.30
CA GLU A 919 -31.13 -8.42 -45.02
C GLU A 919 -31.51 -6.94 -45.22
N ARG A 920 -32.75 -6.58 -44.84
CA ARG A 920 -33.10 -5.28 -44.21
C ARG A 920 -34.58 -5.24 -43.81
N VAL A 921 -34.87 -4.43 -42.79
CA VAL A 921 -36.21 -4.17 -42.21
C VAL A 921 -36.80 -5.34 -41.40
N GLU A 922 -36.20 -5.62 -40.26
CA GLU A 922 -37.00 -5.86 -39.04
C GLU A 922 -37.00 -4.60 -38.17
N ALA A 923 -38.09 -4.40 -37.41
CA ALA A 923 -38.37 -3.14 -36.74
C ALA A 923 -37.61 -2.98 -35.41
N ARG A 924 -37.06 -1.77 -35.17
CA ARG A 924 -36.46 -1.39 -33.88
C ARG A 924 -37.52 -1.41 -32.77
N ARG A 925 -37.55 -2.44 -31.93
CA ARG A 925 -38.12 -2.33 -30.57
C ARG A 925 -37.29 -1.31 -29.78
N PRO A 926 -37.90 -0.40 -28.99
CA PRO A 926 -37.14 0.54 -28.17
C PRO A 926 -36.41 -0.21 -27.04
N ALA A 927 -35.12 0.06 -26.86
CA ALA A 927 -34.26 -0.66 -25.92
C ALA A 927 -34.83 -0.70 -24.49
N ALA A 928 -35.40 0.43 -24.03
CA ALA A 928 -36.04 0.57 -22.72
C ALA A 928 -37.18 -0.43 -22.45
N ALA A 929 -37.82 -1.00 -23.48
CA ALA A 929 -38.83 -2.04 -23.30
C ALA A 929 -38.18 -3.39 -22.94
N ALA A 930 -37.19 -3.81 -23.72
CA ALA A 930 -36.41 -5.03 -23.43
C ALA A 930 -35.60 -4.91 -22.12
N GLU A 931 -35.17 -3.71 -21.76
CA GLU A 931 -34.49 -3.43 -20.49
C GLU A 931 -35.44 -3.50 -19.30
N ARG A 932 -36.67 -2.98 -19.41
CA ARG A 932 -37.74 -3.20 -18.41
C ARG A 932 -38.12 -4.67 -18.27
N GLU A 933 -38.20 -5.41 -19.37
CA GLU A 933 -38.50 -6.84 -19.39
C GLU A 933 -37.38 -7.66 -18.70
N ARG A 934 -36.11 -7.34 -18.97
CA ARG A 934 -34.94 -7.90 -18.26
C ARG A 934 -34.91 -7.52 -16.77
N LEU A 935 -35.29 -6.29 -16.41
CA LEU A 935 -35.37 -5.85 -15.02
C LEU A 935 -36.48 -6.58 -14.26
N ALA A 936 -37.65 -6.76 -14.89
CA ALA A 936 -38.75 -7.56 -14.32
C ALA A 936 -38.35 -9.03 -14.15
N ALA A 937 -37.62 -9.62 -15.10
CA ALA A 937 -37.08 -10.97 -14.98
C ALA A 937 -36.07 -11.09 -13.81
N ARG A 938 -35.18 -10.10 -13.63
CA ARG A 938 -34.23 -10.06 -12.49
C ARG A 938 -34.88 -9.83 -11.13
N LEU A 939 -36.09 -9.27 -11.09
CA LEU A 939 -36.89 -9.08 -9.86
C LEU A 939 -37.85 -10.24 -9.55
N ARG A 940 -37.88 -11.29 -10.39
CA ARG A 940 -38.68 -12.49 -10.12
C ARG A 940 -38.06 -13.32 -8.98
N PRO A 941 -38.85 -13.83 -8.02
CA PRO A 941 -38.34 -14.79 -7.04
C PRO A 941 -37.91 -16.11 -7.70
N LEU A 942 -36.77 -16.64 -7.27
CA LEU A 942 -36.27 -17.95 -7.71
C LEU A 942 -37.22 -19.07 -7.28
N SER A 943 -37.37 -20.09 -8.13
CA SER A 943 -37.91 -21.38 -7.69
C SER A 943 -36.95 -22.06 -6.70
N ALA A 944 -37.47 -23.04 -5.94
CA ALA A 944 -36.66 -23.81 -4.99
C ALA A 944 -35.44 -24.49 -5.66
N PHE A 945 -35.56 -24.89 -6.93
CA PHE A 945 -34.49 -25.53 -7.68
C PHE A 945 -33.42 -24.52 -8.13
N GLU A 946 -33.84 -23.37 -8.67
CA GLU A 946 -32.93 -22.27 -9.02
C GLU A 946 -32.19 -21.74 -7.78
N ALA A 947 -32.87 -21.62 -6.64
CA ALA A 947 -32.26 -21.22 -5.37
C ALA A 947 -31.24 -22.26 -4.85
N ALA A 948 -31.49 -23.56 -5.02
CA ALA A 948 -30.55 -24.62 -4.66
C ALA A 948 -29.31 -24.62 -5.57
N LEU A 949 -29.49 -24.44 -6.89
CA LEU A 949 -28.38 -24.29 -7.85
C LEU A 949 -27.50 -23.08 -7.52
N ASP A 950 -28.11 -21.92 -7.23
CA ASP A 950 -27.37 -20.71 -6.86
C ASP A 950 -26.63 -20.86 -5.52
N ARG A 951 -27.24 -21.54 -4.53
CA ARG A 951 -26.59 -21.86 -3.25
C ARG A 951 -25.36 -22.77 -3.46
N TYR A 952 -25.48 -23.81 -4.28
CA TYR A 952 -24.36 -24.69 -4.62
C TYR A 952 -23.24 -23.93 -5.33
N ALA A 953 -23.58 -23.05 -6.28
CA ALA A 953 -22.60 -22.21 -6.97
C ALA A 953 -21.83 -21.28 -6.01
N ARG A 954 -22.51 -20.66 -5.03
CA ARG A 954 -21.86 -19.83 -4.00
C ARG A 954 -20.93 -20.64 -3.08
N ALA A 955 -21.38 -21.78 -2.57
CA ALA A 955 -20.55 -22.65 -1.73
C ALA A 955 -19.30 -23.15 -2.49
N SER A 956 -19.48 -23.54 -3.75
CA SER A 956 -18.39 -23.98 -4.62
C SER A 956 -17.41 -22.85 -4.94
N GLY A 957 -17.90 -21.64 -5.26
CA GLY A 957 -17.07 -20.45 -5.50
C GLY A 957 -16.27 -20.01 -4.27
N SER A 958 -16.81 -20.17 -3.07
CA SER A 958 -16.08 -19.96 -1.79
C SER A 958 -14.88 -20.90 -1.66
N ALA A 959 -15.09 -22.20 -1.85
CA ALA A 959 -14.03 -23.22 -1.78
C ALA A 959 -13.03 -23.16 -2.97
N GLU A 960 -13.45 -22.65 -4.13
CA GLU A 960 -12.60 -22.46 -5.31
C GLU A 960 -11.69 -21.23 -5.17
N ARG A 961 -12.19 -20.14 -4.54
CA ARG A 961 -11.39 -18.94 -4.24
C ARG A 961 -10.16 -19.27 -3.39
N HIS A 962 -10.32 -20.05 -2.31
CA HIS A 962 -9.22 -20.46 -1.45
C HIS A 962 -8.13 -21.22 -2.24
N ARG A 963 -8.53 -22.19 -3.07
CA ARG A 963 -7.58 -22.93 -3.94
C ARG A 963 -6.92 -22.01 -4.97
N ARG A 964 -7.66 -21.01 -5.49
CA ARG A 964 -7.17 -19.85 -6.26
C ARG A 964 -6.00 -19.12 -5.57
N GLU A 965 -6.16 -18.84 -4.29
CA GLU A 965 -5.30 -18.00 -3.46
C GLU A 965 -4.19 -18.79 -2.72
N GLY A 966 -4.01 -20.09 -3.03
CA GLY A 966 -3.04 -20.96 -2.37
C GLY A 966 -3.41 -21.35 -0.92
N LEU A 967 -4.64 -21.07 -0.50
CA LEU A 967 -5.15 -21.30 0.84
C LEU A 967 -5.84 -22.67 0.96
N PRO A 968 -5.78 -23.33 2.13
CA PRO A 968 -6.57 -24.54 2.37
C PRO A 968 -8.07 -24.23 2.33
N VAL A 969 -8.85 -25.13 1.74
CA VAL A 969 -10.30 -25.14 1.88
C VAL A 969 -10.63 -25.46 3.33
N LEU A 970 -11.39 -24.60 3.99
CA LEU A 970 -11.78 -24.78 5.38
C LEU A 970 -12.82 -25.90 5.50
N GLU A 971 -12.77 -26.65 6.60
CA GLU A 971 -13.73 -27.75 6.83
C GLU A 971 -15.19 -27.25 6.80
N ALA A 972 -15.44 -26.02 7.24
CA ALA A 972 -16.74 -25.37 7.14
C ALA A 972 -17.21 -25.17 5.67
N GLN A 973 -16.31 -24.81 4.75
CA GLN A 973 -16.61 -24.70 3.31
C GLN A 973 -16.85 -26.09 2.70
N THR A 974 -16.11 -27.11 3.13
CA THR A 974 -16.34 -28.51 2.72
C THR A 974 -17.72 -29.01 3.17
N ARG A 975 -18.09 -28.77 4.44
CA ARG A 975 -19.42 -29.09 4.98
C ARG A 975 -20.53 -28.29 4.29
N GLU A 976 -20.32 -27.00 4.01
CA GLU A 976 -21.29 -26.16 3.29
C GLU A 976 -21.52 -26.65 1.86
N LEU A 977 -20.45 -27.01 1.13
CA LEU A 977 -20.53 -27.53 -0.23
C LEU A 977 -21.22 -28.91 -0.28
N ALA A 978 -20.99 -29.77 0.72
CA ALA A 978 -21.71 -31.02 0.87
C ALA A 978 -23.21 -30.78 1.12
N ALA A 979 -23.54 -29.98 2.14
CA ALA A 979 -24.94 -29.65 2.47
C ALA A 979 -25.68 -28.90 1.36
N ALA A 980 -24.97 -28.12 0.52
CA ALA A 980 -25.54 -27.51 -0.68
C ALA A 980 -25.79 -28.52 -1.81
N GLY A 981 -24.97 -29.57 -1.93
CA GLY A 981 -25.20 -30.69 -2.84
C GLY A 981 -26.40 -31.54 -2.41
N GLU A 982 -26.46 -31.89 -1.13
CA GLU A 982 -27.60 -32.58 -0.50
C GLU A 982 -28.90 -31.79 -0.67
N ALA A 983 -28.88 -30.46 -0.46
CA ALA A 983 -30.04 -29.60 -0.66
C ALA A 983 -30.48 -29.51 -2.13
N LEU A 984 -29.56 -29.64 -3.09
CA LEU A 984 -29.86 -29.67 -4.52
C LEU A 984 -30.54 -30.99 -4.92
N ASP A 985 -30.02 -32.13 -4.45
CA ASP A 985 -30.63 -33.44 -4.67
C ASP A 985 -31.98 -33.59 -3.92
N ALA A 986 -32.14 -32.98 -2.74
CA ALA A 986 -33.40 -32.98 -2.01
C ALA A 986 -34.53 -32.24 -2.75
N VAL A 987 -34.21 -31.22 -3.54
CA VAL A 987 -35.20 -30.53 -4.41
C VAL A 987 -35.45 -31.31 -5.70
N ARG A 988 -34.43 -31.96 -6.28
CA ARG A 988 -34.56 -32.78 -7.50
C ARG A 988 -33.47 -33.88 -7.54
N PRO A 989 -33.79 -35.14 -7.21
CA PRO A 989 -32.78 -36.19 -7.04
C PRO A 989 -31.86 -36.40 -8.25
N GLY A 990 -30.55 -36.53 -7.99
CA GLY A 990 -29.50 -36.73 -8.98
C GLY A 990 -28.99 -35.44 -9.63
N SER A 991 -29.55 -34.28 -9.30
CA SER A 991 -29.13 -32.98 -9.83
C SER A 991 -27.74 -32.54 -9.39
N HIS A 992 -27.24 -33.00 -8.23
CA HIS A 992 -25.85 -32.73 -7.81
C HIS A 992 -24.84 -33.46 -8.70
N ALA A 993 -25.07 -34.76 -8.94
CA ALA A 993 -24.24 -35.55 -9.85
C ALA A 993 -24.32 -35.01 -11.29
N LEU A 994 -25.52 -34.64 -11.74
CA LEU A 994 -25.77 -34.06 -13.06
C LEU A 994 -25.07 -32.69 -13.23
N LEU A 995 -25.13 -31.80 -12.22
CA LEU A 995 -24.42 -30.53 -12.21
C LEU A 995 -22.89 -30.72 -12.26
N ARG A 996 -22.36 -31.65 -11.46
CA ARG A 996 -20.93 -31.99 -11.50
C ARG A 996 -20.48 -32.52 -12.86
N SER A 997 -21.33 -33.29 -13.54
CA SER A 997 -21.05 -33.76 -14.90
C SER A 997 -21.12 -32.60 -15.92
N ALA A 998 -22.15 -31.75 -15.85
CA ALA A 998 -22.31 -30.60 -16.74
C ALA A 998 -21.13 -29.61 -16.63
N LEU A 999 -20.66 -29.33 -15.40
CA LEU A 999 -19.49 -28.48 -15.15
C LEU A 999 -18.17 -29.01 -15.75
N MET A 1000 -18.09 -30.31 -16.05
CA MET A 1000 -16.91 -30.94 -16.65
C MET A 1000 -16.98 -31.01 -18.20
N HIS A 1001 -18.17 -30.98 -18.80
CA HIS A 1001 -18.37 -31.24 -20.23
C HIS A 1001 -19.06 -30.11 -21.00
N ASP A 1002 -19.67 -29.12 -20.32
CA ASP A 1002 -20.31 -27.95 -20.92
C ASP A 1002 -19.58 -26.64 -20.49
N PRO A 1003 -18.76 -26.06 -21.39
CA PRO A 1003 -18.06 -24.80 -21.12
C PRO A 1003 -18.98 -23.59 -20.82
N GLU A 1004 -20.22 -23.57 -21.31
CA GLU A 1004 -21.17 -22.51 -20.93
C GLU A 1004 -21.60 -22.65 -19.47
N THR A 1005 -21.82 -23.88 -19.01
CA THR A 1005 -22.19 -24.17 -17.62
C THR A 1005 -21.03 -23.84 -16.67
N ALA A 1006 -19.80 -24.20 -17.04
CA ALA A 1006 -18.59 -23.80 -16.31
C ALA A 1006 -18.39 -22.26 -16.30
N GLY A 1007 -18.66 -21.58 -17.42
CA GLY A 1007 -18.61 -20.12 -17.52
C GLY A 1007 -19.67 -19.43 -16.65
N ALA A 1008 -20.91 -19.93 -16.66
CA ALA A 1008 -22.01 -19.42 -15.84
C ALA A 1008 -21.75 -19.58 -14.33
N MET A 1009 -21.14 -20.69 -13.93
CA MET A 1009 -20.75 -20.99 -12.55
C MET A 1009 -19.78 -19.93 -11.97
N ALA A 1010 -18.86 -19.43 -12.79
CA ALA A 1010 -17.81 -18.48 -12.36
C ALA A 1010 -18.12 -17.01 -12.69
N GLY A 1011 -18.88 -16.73 -13.76
CA GLY A 1011 -19.04 -15.38 -14.33
C GLY A 1011 -20.42 -14.74 -14.18
N LEU A 1012 -21.44 -15.46 -13.69
CA LEU A 1012 -22.80 -14.94 -13.50
C LEU A 1012 -23.21 -14.95 -12.02
N ALA A 1013 -24.30 -14.25 -11.69
CA ALA A 1013 -24.87 -14.18 -10.34
C ALA A 1013 -26.40 -14.26 -10.32
N GLY A 1014 -26.96 -14.71 -9.20
CA GLY A 1014 -28.41 -14.66 -8.92
C GLY A 1014 -29.26 -15.43 -9.94
N PRO A 1015 -30.44 -14.90 -10.33
CA PRO A 1015 -31.34 -15.57 -11.28
C PRO A 1015 -30.68 -15.96 -12.60
N GLU A 1016 -29.82 -15.09 -13.14
CA GLU A 1016 -29.16 -15.28 -14.43
C GLU A 1016 -28.12 -16.43 -14.40
N ARG A 1017 -27.48 -16.66 -13.23
CA ARG A 1017 -26.68 -17.85 -12.98
C ARG A 1017 -27.55 -19.09 -12.84
N ALA A 1018 -28.60 -19.02 -12.03
CA ALA A 1018 -29.46 -20.17 -11.75
C ALA A 1018 -30.16 -20.72 -12.99
N GLU A 1019 -30.70 -19.84 -13.85
CA GLU A 1019 -31.31 -20.18 -15.14
C GLU A 1019 -30.29 -20.89 -16.06
N ARG A 1020 -29.06 -20.35 -16.16
CA ARG A 1020 -28.01 -20.91 -17.01
C ARG A 1020 -27.49 -22.26 -16.51
N LEU A 1021 -27.34 -22.43 -15.20
CA LEU A 1021 -27.03 -23.73 -14.62
C LEU A 1021 -28.17 -24.74 -14.86
N ALA A 1022 -29.43 -24.33 -14.69
CA ALA A 1022 -30.58 -25.21 -14.95
C ALA A 1022 -30.68 -25.65 -16.41
N ALA A 1023 -30.43 -24.75 -17.37
CA ALA A 1023 -30.33 -25.07 -18.79
C ALA A 1023 -29.15 -26.01 -19.09
N GLY A 1024 -28.00 -25.81 -18.42
CA GLY A 1024 -26.84 -26.69 -18.45
C GLY A 1024 -27.17 -28.12 -18.01
N LEU A 1025 -27.84 -28.29 -16.87
CA LEU A 1025 -28.30 -29.58 -16.38
C LEU A 1025 -29.25 -30.26 -17.38
N GLU A 1026 -30.15 -29.52 -18.01
CA GLU A 1026 -31.10 -30.12 -18.97
C GLU A 1026 -30.41 -30.54 -20.27
N ARG A 1027 -29.44 -29.75 -20.78
CA ARG A 1027 -28.57 -30.18 -21.89
C ARG A 1027 -27.79 -31.45 -21.55
N GLU A 1028 -27.22 -31.50 -20.36
CA GLU A 1028 -26.47 -32.66 -19.86
C GLU A 1028 -27.37 -33.90 -19.70
N ARG A 1029 -28.61 -33.71 -19.24
CA ARG A 1029 -29.62 -34.77 -19.13
C ARG A 1029 -30.00 -35.35 -20.49
N VAL A 1030 -30.08 -34.50 -21.52
CA VAL A 1030 -30.31 -34.92 -22.91
C VAL A 1030 -29.07 -35.62 -23.49
N ALA A 1031 -27.87 -35.10 -23.24
CA ALA A 1031 -26.63 -35.72 -23.70
C ALA A 1031 -26.42 -37.12 -23.09
N LEU A 1032 -26.67 -37.30 -21.79
CA LEU A 1032 -26.59 -38.59 -21.11
C LEU A 1032 -27.71 -39.57 -21.48
N ALA A 1033 -28.75 -39.14 -22.21
CA ALA A 1033 -29.75 -40.07 -22.75
C ALA A 1033 -29.18 -40.97 -23.86
N ASP A 1034 -28.17 -40.50 -24.61
CA ASP A 1034 -27.48 -41.30 -25.64
C ASP A 1034 -26.46 -42.27 -25.01
N PRO A 1035 -26.62 -43.60 -25.17
CA PRO A 1035 -25.65 -44.58 -24.68
C PRO A 1035 -24.24 -44.38 -25.27
N SER A 1036 -24.13 -43.78 -26.45
CA SER A 1036 -22.85 -43.46 -27.12
C SER A 1036 -22.07 -42.41 -26.34
N VAL A 1037 -22.75 -41.35 -25.88
CA VAL A 1037 -22.15 -40.27 -25.08
C VAL A 1037 -21.79 -40.77 -23.68
N ARG A 1038 -22.65 -41.61 -23.07
CA ARG A 1038 -22.33 -42.29 -21.81
C ARG A 1038 -21.10 -43.19 -21.95
N ALA A 1039 -20.99 -43.94 -23.05
CA ALA A 1039 -19.85 -44.81 -23.35
C ALA A 1039 -18.55 -44.03 -23.63
N GLU A 1040 -18.60 -42.93 -24.36
CA GLU A 1040 -17.43 -42.08 -24.63
C GLU A 1040 -16.86 -41.48 -23.34
N ARG A 1041 -17.73 -40.90 -22.49
CA ARG A 1041 -17.33 -40.35 -21.19
C ARG A 1041 -16.83 -41.42 -20.22
N PHE A 1042 -17.37 -42.64 -20.30
CA PHE A 1042 -16.81 -43.80 -19.61
C PHE A 1042 -15.37 -44.08 -20.07
N VAL A 1043 -15.11 -44.12 -21.38
CA VAL A 1043 -13.73 -44.33 -21.89
C VAL A 1043 -12.80 -43.22 -21.43
N GLN A 1044 -13.21 -41.96 -21.51
CA GLN A 1044 -12.38 -40.80 -21.14
C GLN A 1044 -11.98 -40.84 -19.66
N ARG A 1045 -12.93 -41.03 -18.74
CA ARG A 1045 -12.64 -41.12 -17.29
C ARG A 1045 -11.88 -42.40 -16.93
N TRP A 1046 -12.15 -43.51 -17.61
CA TRP A 1046 -11.39 -44.75 -17.42
C TRP A 1046 -9.90 -44.53 -17.76
N GLN A 1047 -9.60 -43.88 -18.90
CA GLN A 1047 -8.23 -43.60 -19.33
C GLN A 1047 -7.50 -42.64 -18.38
N ASP A 1048 -8.13 -41.57 -17.90
CA ASP A 1048 -7.54 -40.67 -16.88
C ASP A 1048 -7.20 -41.43 -15.59
N LEU A 1049 -8.13 -42.22 -15.04
CA LEU A 1049 -7.87 -43.03 -13.85
C LEU A 1049 -6.75 -44.07 -14.05
N GLN A 1050 -6.65 -44.69 -15.24
CA GLN A 1050 -5.51 -45.56 -15.57
C GLN A 1050 -4.18 -44.80 -15.62
N GLY A 1051 -4.16 -43.60 -16.19
CA GLY A 1051 -2.98 -42.71 -16.22
C GLY A 1051 -2.51 -42.31 -14.82
N ARG A 1052 -3.44 -41.85 -13.97
CA ARG A 1052 -3.16 -41.54 -12.56
C ARG A 1052 -2.63 -42.76 -11.81
N ARG A 1053 -3.23 -43.94 -11.99
CA ARG A 1053 -2.76 -45.19 -11.38
C ARG A 1053 -1.36 -45.58 -11.82
N ALA A 1054 -0.98 -45.32 -13.07
CA ALA A 1054 0.36 -45.61 -13.59
C ALA A 1054 1.44 -44.67 -13.00
N ALA A 1055 1.08 -43.41 -12.71
CA ALA A 1055 1.97 -42.42 -12.09
C ALA A 1055 2.24 -42.66 -10.59
N LEU A 1056 1.32 -43.30 -9.87
CA LEU A 1056 1.42 -43.56 -8.42
C LEU A 1056 2.30 -44.80 -8.11
N GLN A 1057 3.61 -44.62 -8.26
CA GLN A 1057 4.64 -45.65 -8.05
C GLN A 1057 5.33 -45.54 -6.67
N GLY A 1058 5.46 -46.66 -5.95
CA GLY A 1058 6.19 -46.74 -4.68
C GLY A 1058 5.34 -46.66 -3.40
N TRP A 1059 5.93 -47.03 -2.26
CA TRP A 1059 5.22 -47.26 -1.00
C TRP A 1059 4.53 -46.01 -0.43
N GLN A 1060 5.13 -44.83 -0.61
CA GLN A 1060 4.61 -43.55 -0.13
C GLN A 1060 3.28 -43.11 -0.76
N HIS A 1061 2.86 -43.74 -1.88
CA HIS A 1061 1.61 -43.41 -2.57
C HIS A 1061 0.50 -44.46 -2.35
N ARG A 1062 0.66 -45.35 -1.36
CA ARG A 1062 -0.24 -46.50 -1.12
C ARG A 1062 -1.71 -46.12 -0.91
N GLU A 1063 -1.99 -45.03 -0.20
CA GLU A 1063 -3.36 -44.58 0.09
C GLU A 1063 -4.02 -43.93 -1.14
N ALA A 1064 -3.38 -42.93 -1.75
CA ALA A 1064 -3.85 -42.29 -2.99
C ALA A 1064 -4.04 -43.31 -4.13
N ARG A 1065 -3.18 -44.33 -4.20
CA ARG A 1065 -3.35 -45.43 -5.16
C ARG A 1065 -4.54 -46.33 -4.82
N ALA A 1066 -4.80 -46.61 -3.54
CA ALA A 1066 -5.96 -47.39 -3.12
C ALA A 1066 -7.29 -46.65 -3.40
N GLU A 1067 -7.29 -45.32 -3.29
CA GLU A 1067 -8.41 -44.45 -3.68
C GLU A 1067 -8.69 -44.54 -5.20
N VAL A 1068 -7.66 -44.35 -6.04
CA VAL A 1068 -7.78 -44.48 -7.51
C VAL A 1068 -8.17 -45.91 -7.94
N GLU A 1069 -7.62 -46.95 -7.31
CA GLU A 1069 -8.04 -48.35 -7.54
C GLU A 1069 -9.45 -48.65 -7.00
N GLY A 1070 -9.96 -47.83 -6.07
CA GLY A 1070 -11.35 -47.82 -5.62
C GLY A 1070 -12.30 -47.19 -6.64
N GLU A 1071 -11.97 -46.01 -7.17
CA GLU A 1071 -12.73 -45.37 -8.25
C GLU A 1071 -12.84 -46.27 -9.48
N ILE A 1072 -11.73 -46.88 -9.92
CA ILE A 1072 -11.71 -47.83 -11.06
C ILE A 1072 -12.65 -49.02 -10.81
N ARG A 1073 -12.76 -49.50 -9.56
CA ARG A 1073 -13.67 -50.61 -9.20
C ARG A 1073 -15.13 -50.16 -9.25
N ALA A 1074 -15.47 -49.06 -8.58
CA ALA A 1074 -16.83 -48.52 -8.57
C ALA A 1074 -17.32 -48.18 -9.99
N MET A 1075 -16.42 -47.67 -10.83
CA MET A 1075 -16.69 -47.42 -12.25
C MET A 1075 -16.95 -48.73 -13.02
N GLY A 1076 -16.18 -49.79 -12.77
CA GLY A 1076 -16.47 -51.14 -13.29
C GLY A 1076 -17.87 -51.65 -12.90
N GLU A 1077 -18.27 -51.47 -11.64
CA GLU A 1077 -19.62 -51.83 -11.18
C GLU A 1077 -20.74 -50.99 -11.80
N THR A 1078 -20.48 -49.72 -12.17
CA THR A 1078 -21.47 -48.92 -12.91
C THR A 1078 -21.65 -49.41 -14.35
N LEU A 1079 -20.61 -49.96 -14.99
CA LEU A 1079 -20.72 -50.56 -16.31
C LEU A 1079 -21.62 -51.81 -16.29
N GLU A 1080 -21.50 -52.65 -15.25
CA GLU A 1080 -22.36 -53.83 -15.05
C GLU A 1080 -23.83 -53.48 -14.77
N ARG A 1081 -24.13 -52.22 -14.46
CA ARG A 1081 -25.49 -51.69 -14.23
C ARG A 1081 -26.07 -50.92 -15.42
N ASP A 1082 -25.29 -50.64 -16.47
CA ASP A 1082 -25.75 -50.03 -17.73
C ASP A 1082 -25.55 -51.01 -18.92
N PRO A 1083 -26.58 -51.77 -19.31
CA PRO A 1083 -26.48 -52.76 -20.38
C PRO A 1083 -26.33 -52.11 -21.76
N GLU A 1084 -26.80 -50.88 -21.97
CA GLU A 1084 -26.71 -50.17 -23.24
C GLU A 1084 -25.26 -49.71 -23.48
N VAL A 1085 -24.64 -49.09 -22.47
CA VAL A 1085 -23.22 -48.72 -22.50
C VAL A 1085 -22.33 -49.95 -22.59
N THR A 1086 -22.69 -51.05 -21.91
CA THR A 1086 -21.99 -52.34 -22.06
C THR A 1086 -22.07 -52.87 -23.50
N ALA A 1087 -23.19 -52.71 -24.19
CA ALA A 1087 -23.32 -53.09 -25.60
C ALA A 1087 -22.45 -52.22 -26.51
N VAL A 1088 -22.49 -50.89 -26.34
CA VAL A 1088 -21.66 -49.93 -27.11
C VAL A 1088 -20.16 -50.15 -26.91
N LEU A 1089 -19.72 -50.44 -25.68
CA LEU A 1089 -18.31 -50.69 -25.36
C LEU A 1089 -17.84 -52.12 -25.66
N SER A 1090 -18.75 -53.04 -25.98
CA SER A 1090 -18.43 -54.46 -26.24
C SER A 1090 -17.29 -54.67 -27.26
N PRO A 1091 -17.25 -53.98 -28.42
CA PRO A 1091 -16.15 -54.14 -29.39
C PRO A 1091 -14.78 -53.71 -28.85
N ARG A 1092 -14.75 -52.68 -27.98
CA ARG A 1092 -13.51 -52.07 -27.45
C ARG A 1092 -13.04 -52.67 -26.11
N ARG A 1093 -13.77 -53.63 -25.52
CA ARG A 1093 -13.43 -54.23 -24.22
C ARG A 1093 -11.97 -54.72 -24.11
N ARG A 1094 -11.41 -55.28 -25.19
CA ARG A 1094 -10.01 -55.74 -25.21
C ARG A 1094 -9.00 -54.58 -25.18
N GLU A 1095 -9.25 -53.52 -25.93
CA GLU A 1095 -8.40 -52.32 -26.02
C GLU A 1095 -8.37 -51.55 -24.69
N LEU A 1096 -9.51 -51.51 -23.99
CA LEU A 1096 -9.68 -50.81 -22.71
C LEU A 1096 -9.17 -51.61 -21.49
N GLY A 1097 -8.64 -52.82 -21.68
CA GLY A 1097 -8.19 -53.71 -20.61
C GLY A 1097 -9.32 -54.31 -19.76
N LEU A 1098 -10.58 -54.27 -20.25
CA LEU A 1098 -11.77 -54.74 -19.54
C LEU A 1098 -11.91 -56.28 -19.65
N ALA A 1099 -10.98 -56.99 -19.02
CA ALA A 1099 -10.79 -58.42 -19.18
C ALA A 1099 -11.44 -59.29 -18.07
N LEU A 1100 -12.35 -60.15 -18.54
CA LEU A 1100 -12.80 -61.43 -17.97
C LEU A 1100 -13.52 -61.44 -16.59
N SER A 1101 -14.49 -62.35 -16.53
CA SER A 1101 -15.45 -62.52 -15.44
C SER A 1101 -14.84 -63.12 -14.17
N VAL A 1102 -15.58 -63.05 -13.05
CA VAL A 1102 -15.15 -63.59 -11.76
C VAL A 1102 -14.81 -65.10 -11.83
N GLN A 1103 -15.57 -65.89 -12.61
CA GLN A 1103 -15.31 -67.32 -12.80
C GLN A 1103 -13.98 -67.61 -13.51
N GLU A 1104 -13.55 -66.73 -14.43
CA GLU A 1104 -12.31 -66.92 -15.19
C GLU A 1104 -11.08 -66.54 -14.36
N ARG A 1105 -11.20 -65.53 -13.49
CA ARG A 1105 -10.15 -65.17 -12.52
C ARG A 1105 -9.84 -66.30 -11.53
N GLN A 1106 -10.86 -67.06 -11.10
CA GLN A 1106 -10.67 -68.27 -10.29
C GLN A 1106 -9.88 -69.35 -11.05
N ARG A 1107 -10.16 -69.55 -12.35
CA ARG A 1107 -9.40 -70.48 -13.20
C ARG A 1107 -7.95 -70.04 -13.49
N ALA A 1108 -7.64 -68.75 -13.38
CA ALA A 1108 -6.26 -68.24 -13.46
C ALA A 1108 -5.50 -68.46 -12.13
N LEU A 1109 -6.11 -68.10 -10.99
CA LEU A 1109 -5.55 -68.31 -9.65
C LEU A 1109 -5.29 -69.79 -9.31
N ALA A 1110 -6.08 -70.71 -9.87
CA ALA A 1110 -5.83 -72.14 -9.77
C ALA A 1110 -4.53 -72.59 -10.46
N ARG A 1111 -4.08 -71.90 -11.52
CA ARG A 1111 -2.83 -72.24 -12.24
C ARG A 1111 -1.61 -71.63 -11.57
N SER A 1112 -1.72 -70.41 -11.03
CA SER A 1112 -0.58 -69.71 -10.40
C SER A 1112 -0.18 -70.27 -9.02
N ARG A 1113 -0.87 -71.28 -8.49
CA ARG A 1113 -0.52 -71.98 -7.24
C ARG A 1113 0.27 -73.29 -7.45
N GLY A 1114 0.54 -73.69 -8.70
CA GLY A 1114 1.23 -74.95 -9.02
C GLY A 1114 2.77 -74.89 -9.11
N GLN A 1115 3.37 -73.70 -9.07
CA GLN A 1115 4.82 -73.50 -9.20
C GLN A 1115 5.28 -72.43 -8.20
N GLY A 1116 6.21 -72.76 -7.29
CA GLY A 1116 6.68 -71.82 -6.26
C GLY A 1116 7.02 -72.40 -4.88
N LEU A 1117 7.23 -73.71 -4.74
CA LEU A 1117 7.85 -74.31 -3.55
C LEU A 1117 9.28 -74.74 -3.89
N GLY A 1118 10.27 -74.02 -3.37
CA GLY A 1118 11.68 -74.39 -3.48
C GLY A 1118 12.64 -73.23 -3.27
N LEU A 1119 13.57 -73.39 -2.30
CA LEU A 1119 14.73 -72.54 -2.00
C LEU A 1119 14.40 -71.12 -1.46
N GLY A 1120 14.89 -70.67 -0.29
CA GLY A 1120 15.50 -71.42 0.82
C GLY A 1120 16.90 -70.98 1.25
N LEU A 1121 17.08 -69.69 1.55
CA LEU A 1121 17.94 -69.17 2.63
C LEU A 1121 17.53 -67.71 2.95
#